data_AF-H6C5D3-F1
#
_entry.id   AF-H6C5D3-F1
#
_cell.length_a   1.000
_cell.length_b   1.000
_cell.length_c   1.000
_cell.angle_alpha   90.00
_cell.angle_beta   90.00
_cell.angle_gamma   90.00
#
_symmetry.space_group_name_H-M   'P 1'
#
loop_
_entity.id
_entity.type
_entity.pdbx_description
1 polymer ?
#
loop_
_entity_poly.entity_id
_entity_poly.type
_entity_poly.pdbx_seq_one_letter_code
_entity_poly.pdbx_strand_id
1 'polypeptide(L)'
;MSWKLTKKLKETHLAPLTSGFSRSTSTSTIKGDDSASAPPTPQDGPELSTTTSNVSTTSTTANGIAASEALTSPPVQTTKPGILIVTLHEGRGFSLPQQYQSVFNNYYGSGGAAGSVRPSSSYASGSMAGSYAQPNRPVSTHAGINAAPTIHGRYNSKYLPYALLDFDKLQVFVDAVSGTPENPLWAGDNTSFKFDVSRVCELSIQLYLRNPAARPGVGRSEDIFLGGARVTPRFEEARQFVPDPKKSKKENEKAEAAFATQERQAGQLGTEWLDIQFGTGSIKVGVNYVENRKGSLKIDDFELLKVVGRGSFGKVMQVMKKDTGRIYALKTIRKAHIISRSEVAHTLAERSVLAQINNPFITPLKFSFQSPDKLYFVLAFVNGGELFHHLQKEQRFDINRSRFYTAELLCALECLHGFKVIYRDLKPENILLDYTGHIALCDFGLCKLDMKDEDRTNTFCGTPEYLAPELLLGHGYTKTVDWWTLGVLLYEMLTGLPPFYDENTNEMYRKILQEPLHFPGPEIVPAAAKDLLQKLLDRNPERRLGAGGAAEIKAHHFFAGIDWRKLLQRKYEPSFKPNVTDARDTDQFDKEFTSEVPKDSYVEGPALSQTMQQQFAGWSYNRPVAGLGDAGGSVRDPAFDRIQ
;
A
#
# COMPACT_ATOMS: atom_id res chain seq x y z
N MET A 1 -37.28 6.19 4.24
CA MET A 1 -37.27 4.75 4.54
C MET A 1 -35.86 4.15 4.57
N SER A 2 -35.00 4.40 3.58
CA SER A 2 -33.74 3.64 3.34
C SER A 2 -32.63 3.71 4.40
N TRP A 3 -32.65 4.62 5.37
CA TRP A 3 -31.48 4.87 6.25
C TRP A 3 -31.34 3.95 7.48
N LYS A 4 -32.20 2.93 7.63
CA LYS A 4 -31.95 1.81 8.57
C LYS A 4 -31.08 0.70 7.94
N LEU A 5 -30.86 0.75 6.62
CA LEU A 5 -30.22 -0.28 5.82
C LEU A 5 -28.70 -0.34 6.04
N THR A 6 -28.03 0.82 6.06
CA THR A 6 -26.57 0.93 6.23
C THR A 6 -26.07 0.46 7.60
N LYS A 7 -26.90 0.56 8.65
CA LYS A 7 -26.55 -0.03 9.95
C LYS A 7 -26.63 -1.56 9.94
N LYS A 8 -27.63 -2.14 9.25
CA LYS A 8 -27.71 -3.60 9.04
C LYS A 8 -26.55 -4.14 8.20
N LEU A 9 -26.09 -3.39 7.19
CA LEU A 9 -24.89 -3.72 6.41
C LEU A 9 -23.67 -3.98 7.31
N LYS A 10 -23.39 -3.10 8.28
CA LYS A 10 -22.31 -3.35 9.27
C LYS A 10 -22.54 -4.64 10.06
N GLU A 11 -23.79 -4.95 10.41
CA GLU A 11 -24.16 -6.11 11.22
C GLU A 11 -24.06 -7.44 10.42
N THR A 12 -24.37 -7.46 9.11
CA THR A 12 -24.15 -8.65 8.26
C THR A 12 -22.67 -8.89 7.95
N HIS A 13 -21.86 -7.84 7.81
CA HIS A 13 -20.44 -7.96 7.48
C HIS A 13 -19.55 -8.40 8.66
N LEU A 14 -20.03 -8.25 9.91
CA LEU A 14 -19.38 -8.78 11.11
C LEU A 14 -19.76 -10.24 11.43
N ALA A 15 -20.73 -10.83 10.72
CA ALA A 15 -21.16 -12.20 10.94
C ALA A 15 -20.20 -13.20 10.23
N PRO A 16 -19.63 -14.21 10.93
CA PRO A 16 -18.83 -15.23 10.28
C PRO A 16 -19.71 -16.10 9.37
N LEU A 17 -19.38 -16.17 8.07
CA LEU A 17 -20.01 -17.07 7.11
C LEU A 17 -19.61 -18.54 7.37
N THR A 18 -20.17 -19.12 8.43
CA THR A 18 -20.00 -20.53 8.82
C THR A 18 -21.34 -21.17 9.23
N SER A 19 -22.38 -21.01 8.41
CA SER A 19 -23.54 -21.91 8.42
C SER A 19 -23.14 -23.25 7.79
N GLY A 20 -22.78 -24.22 8.62
CA GLY A 20 -22.24 -25.50 8.16
C GLY A 20 -23.28 -26.39 7.50
N PHE A 21 -23.04 -26.79 6.25
CA PHE A 21 -23.73 -27.91 5.62
C PHE A 21 -23.05 -29.23 6.04
N SER A 22 -23.76 -30.04 6.82
CA SER A 22 -23.33 -31.40 7.14
C SER A 22 -23.43 -32.29 5.88
N ARG A 23 -22.43 -33.15 5.68
CA ARG A 23 -22.55 -34.25 4.71
C ARG A 23 -23.42 -35.36 5.31
N SER A 24 -24.73 -35.25 5.13
CA SER A 24 -25.65 -36.35 5.42
C SER A 24 -25.49 -37.45 4.38
N THR A 25 -24.82 -38.54 4.74
CA THR A 25 -24.84 -39.79 3.98
C THR A 25 -26.23 -40.41 4.05
N SER A 26 -26.91 -40.55 2.91
CA SER A 26 -28.24 -41.17 2.83
C SER A 26 -28.18 -42.40 1.94
N THR A 27 -28.13 -43.57 2.57
CA THR A 27 -28.28 -44.88 1.91
C THR A 27 -29.71 -45.02 1.39
N SER A 28 -29.88 -45.48 0.15
CA SER A 28 -31.16 -46.01 -0.33
C SER A 28 -30.91 -47.19 -1.26
N THR A 29 -31.61 -48.28 -1.02
CA THR A 29 -31.50 -49.55 -1.74
C THR A 29 -32.76 -49.75 -2.57
N ILE A 30 -32.66 -50.28 -3.80
CA ILE A 30 -33.54 -51.34 -4.35
C ILE A 30 -33.17 -51.68 -5.82
N LYS A 31 -33.00 -52.99 -6.06
CA LYS A 31 -33.14 -53.80 -7.30
C LYS A 31 -32.79 -53.19 -8.68
N GLY A 32 -31.96 -53.92 -9.43
CA GLY A 32 -31.78 -53.73 -10.89
C GLY A 32 -32.61 -54.71 -11.72
N ASP A 33 -32.16 -54.97 -12.95
CA ASP A 33 -32.32 -56.24 -13.69
C ASP A 33 -31.28 -56.29 -14.84
N ASP A 34 -31.15 -57.45 -15.49
CA ASP A 34 -30.02 -57.83 -16.35
C ASP A 34 -29.97 -57.22 -17.76
N SER A 35 -28.76 -57.11 -18.32
CA SER A 35 -28.41 -57.62 -19.66
C SER A 35 -26.89 -57.54 -19.91
N ALA A 36 -26.37 -58.32 -20.86
CA ALA A 36 -24.94 -58.68 -20.93
C ALA A 36 -24.30 -58.47 -22.32
N SER A 37 -22.98 -58.74 -22.36
CA SER A 37 -22.14 -59.19 -23.49
C SER A 37 -21.13 -58.22 -24.17
N ALA A 38 -19.85 -58.56 -23.91
CA ALA A 38 -18.72 -58.67 -24.86
C ALA A 38 -18.00 -57.41 -25.43
N PRO A 39 -16.67 -57.53 -25.74
CA PRO A 39 -15.80 -56.43 -26.21
C PRO A 39 -15.44 -56.51 -27.71
N PRO A 40 -14.57 -55.61 -28.21
CA PRO A 40 -13.29 -56.11 -28.77
C PRO A 40 -12.04 -55.22 -28.50
N THR A 41 -10.87 -55.74 -28.92
CA THR A 41 -9.51 -55.15 -28.84
C THR A 41 -8.95 -54.81 -30.27
N PRO A 42 -7.74 -54.22 -30.44
CA PRO A 42 -7.42 -53.35 -31.61
C PRO A 42 -6.43 -53.90 -32.67
N GLN A 43 -6.34 -53.19 -33.81
CA GLN A 43 -5.25 -52.99 -34.79
C GLN A 43 -5.50 -51.63 -35.50
N ASP A 44 -4.60 -50.87 -36.13
CA ASP A 44 -3.12 -50.95 -36.37
C ASP A 44 -2.54 -49.50 -36.20
N GLY A 45 -1.42 -48.95 -36.71
CA GLY A 45 -0.39 -49.31 -37.73
C GLY A 45 -0.48 -48.42 -39.00
N PRO A 46 0.63 -47.99 -39.68
CA PRO A 46 2.06 -48.26 -39.45
C PRO A 46 2.95 -46.98 -39.34
N GLU A 47 4.28 -47.17 -39.32
CA GLU A 47 5.34 -46.13 -39.27
C GLU A 47 5.81 -45.64 -40.66
N LEU A 48 6.48 -44.47 -40.72
CA LEU A 48 7.74 -44.32 -41.50
C LEU A 48 8.61 -43.12 -41.02
N SER A 49 9.81 -42.96 -41.58
CA SER A 49 10.98 -42.39 -40.90
C SER A 49 11.58 -41.11 -41.49
N THR A 50 12.20 -40.32 -40.60
CA THR A 50 13.41 -39.48 -40.78
C THR A 50 13.71 -38.80 -42.12
N THR A 51 13.89 -37.47 -42.10
CA THR A 51 15.12 -36.86 -42.67
C THR A 51 15.42 -35.49 -42.06
N THR A 52 16.72 -35.13 -42.00
CA THR A 52 17.22 -33.81 -41.60
C THR A 52 17.77 -33.04 -42.80
N SER A 53 17.58 -31.72 -42.84
CA SER A 53 18.38 -30.82 -43.70
C SER A 53 18.33 -29.37 -43.18
N ASN A 54 19.34 -28.57 -43.54
CA ASN A 54 19.58 -27.19 -43.09
C ASN A 54 19.21 -26.15 -44.18
N VAL A 55 19.65 -24.89 -43.99
CA VAL A 55 19.55 -23.68 -44.85
C VAL A 55 18.35 -22.80 -44.45
N SER A 56 18.48 -21.65 -43.77
CA SER A 56 19.41 -20.49 -43.82
C SER A 56 18.95 -19.34 -44.75
N THR A 57 18.27 -18.37 -44.14
CA THR A 57 18.33 -16.91 -44.39
C THR A 57 18.22 -16.32 -45.81
N THR A 58 17.19 -15.50 -46.03
CA THR A 58 17.37 -14.09 -46.49
C THR A 58 16.18 -13.17 -46.16
N SER A 59 16.42 -11.86 -46.24
CA SER A 59 15.55 -10.70 -45.96
C SER A 59 14.45 -10.49 -47.04
N THR A 60 13.43 -9.61 -46.93
CA THR A 60 13.38 -8.21 -46.41
C THR A 60 11.98 -7.69 -45.97
N THR A 61 11.98 -6.77 -45.00
CA THR A 61 11.07 -5.60 -44.79
C THR A 61 9.54 -5.73 -44.83
N ALA A 62 8.89 -5.46 -43.69
CA ALA A 62 7.88 -4.38 -43.53
C ALA A 62 7.66 -4.06 -42.03
N ASN A 63 7.27 -2.83 -41.69
CA ASN A 63 7.06 -2.39 -40.29
C ASN A 63 5.60 -2.50 -39.84
N GLY A 64 5.36 -2.91 -38.58
CA GLY A 64 4.08 -2.68 -37.90
C GLY A 64 3.88 -3.54 -36.65
N ILE A 65 3.36 -2.94 -35.57
CA ILE A 65 2.75 -3.63 -34.41
C ILE A 65 3.69 -4.62 -33.66
N ALA A 66 4.76 -4.11 -33.04
CA ALA A 66 5.62 -4.88 -32.13
C ALA A 66 6.20 -4.02 -30.99
N ALA A 67 5.34 -3.27 -30.28
CA ALA A 67 5.78 -2.27 -29.28
C ALA A 67 4.77 -2.09 -28.12
N SER A 68 4.33 -3.18 -27.49
CA SER A 68 3.45 -3.10 -26.29
C SER A 68 3.63 -4.21 -25.24
N GLU A 69 4.29 -5.33 -25.56
CA GLU A 69 4.40 -6.47 -24.64
C GLU A 69 5.62 -6.41 -23.69
N ALA A 70 6.53 -5.45 -23.90
CA ALA A 70 7.71 -5.24 -23.06
C ALA A 70 7.41 -4.40 -21.79
N LEU A 71 6.39 -4.79 -21.02
CA LEU A 71 6.05 -4.21 -19.72
C LEU A 71 5.90 -5.25 -18.59
N THR A 72 6.46 -6.45 -18.77
CA THR A 72 6.87 -7.28 -17.63
C THR A 72 7.86 -6.47 -16.77
N SER A 73 7.52 -6.26 -15.50
CA SER A 73 8.39 -5.55 -14.56
C SER A 73 9.74 -6.27 -14.45
N PRO A 74 10.89 -5.56 -14.54
CA PRO A 74 12.19 -6.20 -14.39
C PRO A 74 12.28 -6.91 -13.03
N PRO A 75 13.02 -8.03 -12.93
CA PRO A 75 13.12 -8.79 -11.68
C PRO A 75 13.59 -7.89 -10.55
N VAL A 76 12.87 -7.93 -9.42
CA VAL A 76 13.06 -7.00 -8.29
C VAL A 76 14.50 -7.10 -7.78
N GLN A 77 15.28 -6.03 -7.98
CA GLN A 77 16.67 -5.94 -7.52
C GLN A 77 16.78 -6.35 -6.04
N THR A 78 17.64 -7.33 -5.78
CA THR A 78 17.67 -8.04 -4.49
C THR A 78 18.55 -7.32 -3.48
N THR A 79 18.00 -6.28 -2.85
CA THR A 79 18.61 -5.68 -1.65
C THR A 79 18.68 -6.69 -0.52
N LYS A 80 19.78 -6.64 0.22
CA LYS A 80 19.87 -7.29 1.53
C LYS A 80 18.90 -6.62 2.53
N PRO A 81 18.54 -7.28 3.65
CA PRO A 81 17.85 -6.64 4.75
C PRO A 81 18.76 -5.67 5.47
N GLY A 82 18.21 -4.54 5.91
CA GLY A 82 18.97 -3.58 6.69
C GLY A 82 18.12 -2.51 7.34
N ILE A 83 18.80 -1.57 7.98
CA ILE A 83 18.21 -0.36 8.54
C ILE A 83 18.76 0.81 7.74
N LEU A 84 17.87 1.52 7.04
CA LEU A 84 18.14 2.83 6.46
C LEU A 84 18.05 3.86 7.59
N ILE A 85 19.09 4.66 7.76
CA ILE A 85 19.22 5.66 8.81
C ILE A 85 19.22 7.03 8.12
N VAL A 86 18.23 7.87 8.44
CA VAL A 86 18.06 9.21 7.85
C VAL A 86 18.24 10.27 8.93
N THR A 87 19.05 11.31 8.69
CA THR A 87 19.15 12.50 9.56
C THR A 87 18.80 13.75 8.75
N LEU A 88 18.04 14.67 9.35
CA LEU A 88 17.75 15.98 8.76
C LEU A 88 18.54 17.05 9.50
N HIS A 89 19.19 17.93 8.75
CA HIS A 89 20.12 18.91 9.30
C HIS A 89 19.56 20.33 9.24
N GLU A 90 19.40 20.85 8.02
CA GLU A 90 19.10 22.26 7.76
C GLU A 90 18.38 22.41 6.41
N GLY A 91 17.46 23.37 6.35
CA GLY A 91 16.82 23.84 5.13
C GLY A 91 17.20 25.28 4.84
N ARG A 92 17.17 25.69 3.58
CA ARG A 92 17.48 27.07 3.17
C ARG A 92 16.60 27.56 2.03
N GLY A 93 16.19 28.83 2.07
CA GLY A 93 15.48 29.50 0.98
C GLY A 93 14.06 28.97 0.70
N PHE A 94 13.38 28.41 1.72
CA PHE A 94 11.99 27.97 1.58
C PHE A 94 11.06 29.17 1.50
N SER A 95 10.04 29.12 0.64
CA SER A 95 9.06 30.21 0.48
C SER A 95 7.64 29.68 0.42
N LEU A 96 6.67 30.53 0.77
CA LEU A 96 5.25 30.20 0.66
C LEU A 96 4.80 30.21 -0.81
N PRO A 97 4.03 29.21 -1.27
CA PRO A 97 3.30 29.31 -2.53
C PRO A 97 2.42 30.58 -2.57
N GLN A 98 2.36 31.25 -3.73
CA GLN A 98 1.75 32.59 -3.87
C GLN A 98 0.34 32.69 -3.24
N GLN A 99 -0.49 31.67 -3.44
CA GLN A 99 -1.86 31.57 -2.90
C GLN A 99 -1.96 31.67 -1.36
N TYR A 100 -0.89 31.36 -0.62
CA TYR A 100 -0.85 31.44 0.84
C TYR A 100 -0.12 32.68 1.38
N GLN A 101 0.63 33.42 0.55
CA GLN A 101 1.40 34.58 0.99
C GLN A 101 0.51 35.68 1.57
N SER A 102 -0.61 35.98 0.90
CA SER A 102 -1.62 36.94 1.36
C SER A 102 -2.30 36.49 2.65
N VAL A 103 -2.62 35.20 2.78
CA VAL A 103 -3.25 34.62 3.98
C VAL A 103 -2.32 34.73 5.19
N PHE A 104 -1.05 34.36 5.05
CA PHE A 104 -0.04 34.47 6.12
C PHE A 104 0.20 35.93 6.54
N ASN A 105 0.39 36.82 5.56
CA ASN A 105 0.61 38.24 5.81
C ASN A 105 -0.59 38.89 6.50
N ASN A 106 -1.83 38.55 6.12
CA ASN A 106 -3.02 39.08 6.77
C ASN A 106 -3.20 38.51 8.19
N TYR A 107 -2.99 37.21 8.39
CA TYR A 107 -3.19 36.54 9.67
C TYR A 107 -2.22 37.06 10.75
N TYR A 108 -0.94 37.23 10.41
CA TYR A 108 0.08 37.68 11.38
C TYR A 108 0.35 39.19 11.34
N GLY A 109 0.29 39.83 10.17
CA GLY A 109 0.53 41.27 10.01
C GLY A 109 -0.52 42.17 10.65
N SER A 110 -1.74 41.66 10.90
CA SER A 110 -2.79 42.38 11.62
C SER A 110 -2.55 42.53 13.13
N GLY A 111 -1.42 42.02 13.66
CA GLY A 111 -1.05 42.12 15.08
C GLY A 111 -0.81 43.54 15.62
N GLY A 112 -0.91 44.58 14.78
CA GLY A 112 -0.64 45.98 15.14
C GLY A 112 -1.75 46.72 15.90
N ALA A 113 -2.98 46.17 16.02
CA ALA A 113 -4.09 46.86 16.69
C ALA A 113 -5.13 45.91 17.31
N ALA A 114 -4.83 45.36 18.50
CA ALA A 114 -5.77 44.56 19.30
C ALA A 114 -5.93 45.12 20.74
N GLY A 115 -6.00 46.45 20.87
CA GLY A 115 -6.36 47.10 22.13
C GLY A 115 -7.83 46.85 22.50
N SER A 116 -8.10 46.51 23.75
CA SER A 116 -9.46 46.20 24.24
C SER A 116 -10.43 47.37 24.02
N VAL A 117 -11.47 47.15 23.20
CA VAL A 117 -12.61 48.06 23.11
C VAL A 117 -13.45 47.92 24.39
N ARG A 118 -13.17 48.78 25.38
CA ARG A 118 -14.11 49.04 26.47
C ARG A 118 -15.16 50.07 26.00
N PRO A 119 -16.45 49.90 26.34
CA PRO A 119 -17.45 50.92 26.06
C PRO A 119 -17.15 52.20 26.87
N SER A 120 -17.43 53.36 26.28
CA SER A 120 -17.21 54.65 26.92
C SER A 120 -18.25 54.91 28.02
N SER A 121 -17.79 55.36 29.19
CA SER A 121 -18.60 56.08 30.17
C SER A 121 -17.96 57.45 30.43
N SER A 122 -18.79 58.42 30.82
CA SER A 122 -18.46 59.85 30.77
C SER A 122 -17.90 60.43 32.08
N TYR A 123 -17.47 61.70 31.99
CA TYR A 123 -17.12 62.66 33.06
C TYR A 123 -15.65 62.79 33.52
N ALA A 124 -14.99 63.76 32.87
CA ALA A 124 -14.48 65.01 33.48
C ALA A 124 -13.20 65.04 34.35
N SER A 125 -12.23 65.83 33.83
CA SER A 125 -11.22 66.64 34.55
C SER A 125 -10.01 65.94 35.18
N GLY A 126 -8.88 66.66 35.21
CA GLY A 126 -7.62 66.22 35.81
C GLY A 126 -6.41 66.50 34.92
N SER A 127 -5.65 67.57 35.21
CA SER A 127 -4.40 67.90 34.53
C SER A 127 -3.21 67.44 35.36
N MET A 128 -2.24 66.74 34.76
CA MET A 128 -0.80 67.04 34.78
C MET A 128 0.02 65.92 34.12
N ALA A 129 1.25 66.22 33.70
CA ALA A 129 2.12 65.30 32.96
C ALA A 129 2.95 64.38 33.87
N GLY A 130 3.20 63.15 33.41
CA GLY A 130 4.13 62.19 34.03
C GLY A 130 4.86 61.38 32.97
N SER A 131 6.16 61.62 32.79
CA SER A 131 6.97 61.00 31.73
C SER A 131 7.57 59.66 32.16
N TYR A 132 6.96 58.56 31.70
CA TYR A 132 7.55 57.22 31.77
C TYR A 132 7.35 56.47 30.45
N ALA A 133 8.29 56.65 29.52
CA ALA A 133 8.36 55.84 28.31
C ALA A 133 8.82 54.41 28.67
N GLN A 134 7.90 53.45 28.61
CA GLN A 134 8.26 52.03 28.60
C GLN A 134 9.02 51.71 27.30
N PRO A 135 10.14 50.96 27.35
CA PRO A 135 10.89 50.61 26.14
C PRO A 135 10.05 49.66 25.28
N ASN A 136 9.68 50.12 24.08
CA ASN A 136 8.93 49.30 23.12
C ASN A 136 9.73 48.03 22.80
N ARG A 137 9.17 46.86 23.13
CA ARG A 137 9.77 45.56 22.80
C ARG A 137 9.83 45.45 21.27
N PRO A 138 11.02 45.25 20.67
CA PRO A 138 11.13 45.23 19.21
C PRO A 138 10.41 44.01 18.65
N VAL A 139 9.30 44.26 17.96
CA VAL A 139 8.60 43.28 17.11
C VAL A 139 9.12 43.49 15.69
N SER A 140 9.89 42.53 15.18
CA SER A 140 10.41 42.59 13.82
C SER A 140 9.28 42.37 12.81
N THR A 141 9.07 43.36 11.93
CA THR A 141 8.08 43.30 10.83
C THR A 141 8.61 42.42 9.70
N HIS A 142 8.60 41.11 9.92
CA HIS A 142 8.87 40.12 8.89
C HIS A 142 7.65 39.96 7.97
N ALA A 143 7.90 39.63 6.69
CA ALA A 143 6.86 39.40 5.68
C ALA A 143 7.06 38.03 5.00
N GLY A 144 6.00 37.51 4.37
CA GLY A 144 6.02 36.22 3.70
C GLY A 144 6.10 35.06 4.70
N ILE A 145 6.90 34.04 4.40
CA ILE A 145 7.01 32.83 5.22
C ILE A 145 7.47 33.12 6.67
N ASN A 146 8.28 34.16 6.85
CA ASN A 146 8.80 34.58 8.16
C ASN A 146 7.82 35.47 8.97
N ALA A 147 6.60 35.75 8.48
CA ALA A 147 5.66 36.65 9.16
C ALA A 147 5.15 36.17 10.53
N ALA A 148 5.41 34.91 10.91
CA ALA A 148 4.99 34.35 12.20
C ALA A 148 5.70 35.02 13.40
N PRO A 149 5.04 35.13 14.58
CA PRO A 149 5.59 35.85 15.72
C PRO A 149 6.75 35.12 16.39
N THR A 150 7.79 35.87 16.75
CA THR A 150 8.95 35.37 17.50
C THR A 150 8.87 35.76 18.98
N ILE A 151 9.54 34.97 19.83
CA ILE A 151 9.73 35.24 21.25
C ILE A 151 11.24 35.38 21.49
N HIS A 152 11.69 36.59 21.88
CA HIS A 152 13.11 36.94 21.98
C HIS A 152 13.91 36.61 20.68
N GLY A 153 13.32 36.90 19.51
CA GLY A 153 13.93 36.64 18.20
C GLY A 153 13.94 35.18 17.76
N ARG A 154 13.37 34.25 18.55
CA ARG A 154 13.26 32.83 18.21
C ARG A 154 11.83 32.46 17.83
N TYR A 155 11.67 31.67 16.77
CA TYR A 155 10.38 31.07 16.41
C TYR A 155 10.06 29.92 17.38
N ASN A 156 8.78 29.71 17.67
CA ASN A 156 8.31 28.47 18.29
C ASN A 156 8.23 27.38 17.21
N SER A 157 8.57 26.13 17.53
CA SER A 157 8.59 25.02 16.56
C SER A 157 7.26 24.81 15.83
N LYS A 158 6.11 25.15 16.43
CA LYS A 158 4.80 25.10 15.77
C LYS A 158 4.65 26.07 14.57
N TYR A 159 5.55 27.04 14.42
CA TYR A 159 5.63 27.98 13.30
C TYR A 159 6.76 27.66 12.33
N LEU A 160 7.55 26.61 12.58
CA LEU A 160 8.58 26.15 11.66
C LEU A 160 8.03 25.06 10.72
N PRO A 161 8.64 24.89 9.54
CA PRO A 161 8.39 23.73 8.70
C PRO A 161 8.61 22.40 9.42
N TYR A 162 7.83 21.40 9.05
CA TYR A 162 8.11 20.00 9.34
C TYR A 162 8.36 19.24 8.03
N ALA A 163 9.22 18.24 8.11
CA ALA A 163 9.40 17.28 7.03
C ALA A 163 8.54 16.04 7.29
N LEU A 164 8.01 15.46 6.22
CA LEU A 164 7.43 14.13 6.21
C LEU A 164 8.37 13.23 5.41
N LEU A 165 9.02 12.30 6.12
CA LEU A 165 9.86 11.26 5.54
C LEU A 165 8.99 10.03 5.25
N ASP A 166 8.84 9.65 3.99
CA ASP A 166 8.07 8.47 3.56
C ASP A 166 9.00 7.51 2.80
N PHE A 167 9.07 6.26 3.25
CA PHE A 167 9.92 5.22 2.65
C PHE A 167 9.20 3.86 2.73
N ASP A 168 8.93 3.27 1.56
CA ASP A 168 8.20 2.00 1.42
C ASP A 168 6.93 1.96 2.30
N LYS A 169 6.12 3.02 2.21
CA LYS A 169 4.89 3.29 2.98
C LYS A 169 5.03 3.44 4.50
N LEU A 170 6.24 3.64 5.01
CA LEU A 170 6.47 3.95 6.43
C LEU A 170 6.80 5.44 6.58
N GLN A 171 5.93 6.19 7.27
CA GLN A 171 6.10 7.63 7.46
C GLN A 171 6.77 8.01 8.79
N VAL A 172 7.45 9.16 8.82
CA VAL A 172 7.77 9.93 10.03
C VAL A 172 7.52 11.41 9.77
N PHE A 173 6.84 12.07 10.71
CA PHE A 173 6.77 13.52 10.78
C PHE A 173 7.92 14.04 11.65
N VAL A 174 8.68 14.99 11.12
CA VAL A 174 9.92 15.51 11.68
C VAL A 174 9.84 17.04 11.73
N ASP A 175 9.28 17.56 12.82
CA ASP A 175 9.20 19.01 13.07
C ASP A 175 10.61 19.60 13.28
N ALA A 176 10.87 20.80 12.75
CA ALA A 176 12.14 21.51 12.96
C ALA A 176 12.25 22.04 14.41
N VAL A 177 13.47 22.04 14.95
CA VAL A 177 13.74 22.37 16.36
C VAL A 177 14.15 23.84 16.57
N SER A 178 14.72 24.49 15.55
CA SER A 178 15.11 25.90 15.59
C SER A 178 15.29 26.50 14.18
N GLY A 179 15.91 27.68 14.06
CA GLY A 179 16.04 28.41 12.79
C GLY A 179 14.87 29.36 12.53
N THR A 180 14.58 29.61 11.25
CA THR A 180 13.44 30.42 10.79
C THR A 180 12.53 29.61 9.86
N PRO A 181 11.31 30.08 9.55
CA PRO A 181 10.44 29.39 8.60
C PRO A 181 11.04 29.23 7.19
N GLU A 182 11.85 30.20 6.74
CA GLU A 182 12.60 30.16 5.48
C GLU A 182 13.86 29.27 5.54
N ASN A 183 14.53 29.23 6.69
CA ASN A 183 15.79 28.53 6.92
C ASN A 183 15.71 27.70 8.22
N PRO A 184 14.96 26.58 8.23
CA PRO A 184 14.75 25.77 9.44
C PRO A 184 15.95 24.88 9.76
N LEU A 185 16.14 24.62 11.06
CA LEU A 185 17.15 23.71 11.58
C LEU A 185 16.49 22.53 12.28
N TRP A 186 16.86 21.33 11.86
CA TRP A 186 16.52 20.07 12.50
C TRP A 186 17.63 19.64 13.46
N ALA A 187 17.44 18.52 14.17
CA ALA A 187 18.38 18.09 15.21
C ALA A 187 19.71 17.52 14.66
N GLY A 188 19.85 17.35 13.34
CA GLY A 188 21.02 16.74 12.72
C GLY A 188 21.21 15.30 13.20
N ASP A 189 22.47 14.90 13.40
CA ASP A 189 22.80 13.54 13.82
C ASP A 189 22.39 13.21 15.27
N ASN A 190 21.93 14.19 16.05
CA ASN A 190 21.30 13.97 17.36
C ASN A 190 19.93 13.29 17.25
N THR A 191 19.31 13.21 16.07
CA THR A 191 18.04 12.49 15.88
C THR A 191 18.02 11.79 14.52
N SER A 192 18.17 10.48 14.55
CA SER A 192 18.17 9.62 13.36
C SER A 192 16.91 8.78 13.24
N PHE A 193 16.33 8.76 12.04
CA PHE A 193 15.10 8.07 11.70
C PHE A 193 15.43 6.77 10.99
N LYS A 194 15.21 5.66 11.70
CA LYS A 194 15.53 4.30 11.25
C LYS A 194 14.35 3.70 10.51
N PHE A 195 14.54 3.23 9.28
CA PHE A 195 13.53 2.54 8.48
C PHE A 195 14.01 1.11 8.16
N ASP A 196 13.16 0.11 8.31
CA ASP A 196 13.50 -1.26 7.95
C ASP A 196 13.43 -1.47 6.42
N VAL A 197 14.58 -1.80 5.81
CA VAL A 197 14.71 -2.02 4.37
C VAL A 197 14.28 -3.43 4.02
N SER A 198 13.16 -3.52 3.29
CA SER A 198 12.63 -4.77 2.74
C SER A 198 12.79 -4.87 1.21
N ARG A 199 13.10 -3.76 0.52
CA ARG A 199 13.24 -3.63 -0.95
C ARG A 199 14.01 -2.37 -1.33
N VAL A 200 14.46 -2.26 -2.59
CA VAL A 200 14.80 -0.95 -3.19
C VAL A 200 13.55 -0.07 -3.17
N CYS A 201 13.65 1.13 -2.60
CA CYS A 201 12.62 2.16 -2.67
C CYS A 201 13.26 3.54 -2.63
N GLU A 202 12.61 4.54 -3.22
CA GLU A 202 12.99 5.95 -3.01
C GLU A 202 12.56 6.39 -1.61
N LEU A 203 13.38 7.21 -0.95
CA LEU A 203 12.99 7.98 0.23
C LEU A 203 12.39 9.30 -0.28
N SER A 204 11.10 9.53 -0.01
CA SER A 204 10.43 10.79 -0.29
C SER A 204 10.49 11.69 0.94
N ILE A 205 10.76 12.99 0.72
CA ILE A 205 10.87 14.00 1.76
C ILE A 205 9.95 15.16 1.35
N GLN A 206 8.80 15.29 1.99
CA GLN A 206 7.81 16.33 1.70
C GLN A 206 7.86 17.40 2.79
N LEU A 207 7.92 18.68 2.41
CA LEU A 207 8.00 19.80 3.35
C LEU A 207 6.66 20.49 3.48
N TYR A 208 6.29 20.79 4.73
CA TYR A 208 5.00 21.37 5.08
C TYR A 208 5.15 22.44 6.15
N LEU A 209 4.28 23.45 6.12
CA LEU A 209 4.14 24.46 7.15
C LEU A 209 2.72 24.43 7.73
N ARG A 210 2.60 24.61 9.06
CA ARG A 210 1.29 24.67 9.71
C ARG A 210 0.45 25.82 9.14
N ASN A 211 -0.75 25.53 8.68
CA ASN A 211 -1.66 26.56 8.18
C ASN A 211 -2.38 27.26 9.35
N PRO A 212 -2.14 28.56 9.60
CA PRO A 212 -2.76 29.26 10.73
C PRO A 212 -4.26 29.53 10.53
N ALA A 213 -4.74 29.48 9.28
CA ALA A 213 -6.15 29.61 8.95
C ALA A 213 -6.88 28.25 8.86
N ALA A 214 -6.21 27.14 9.20
CA ALA A 214 -6.81 25.81 9.22
C ALA A 214 -7.97 25.73 10.23
N ARG A 215 -9.02 25.01 9.86
CA ARG A 215 -10.22 24.87 10.70
C ARG A 215 -9.92 24.01 11.95
N PRO A 216 -10.42 24.36 13.15
CA PRO A 216 -10.22 23.54 14.34
C PRO A 216 -10.64 22.08 14.13
N GLY A 217 -9.72 21.15 14.42
CA GLY A 217 -9.96 19.71 14.30
C GLY A 217 -9.56 19.05 12.97
N VAL A 218 -9.13 19.79 11.94
CA VAL A 218 -8.68 19.20 10.65
C VAL A 218 -7.26 18.61 10.67
N GLY A 219 -6.60 18.61 11.84
CA GLY A 219 -5.28 18.04 12.03
C GLY A 219 -4.24 18.59 11.07
N ARG A 220 -3.72 17.74 10.17
CA ARG A 220 -2.67 18.08 9.19
C ARG A 220 -3.17 18.16 7.74
N SER A 221 -4.47 18.00 7.47
CA SER A 221 -4.98 17.91 6.08
C SER A 221 -5.08 19.26 5.36
N GLU A 222 -5.10 20.37 6.09
CA GLU A 222 -5.11 21.75 5.55
C GLU A 222 -3.74 22.44 5.60
N ASP A 223 -2.66 21.73 5.95
CA ASP A 223 -1.29 22.27 6.05
C ASP A 223 -0.66 22.58 4.69
N ILE A 224 0.17 23.62 4.64
CA ILE A 224 0.72 24.20 3.40
C ILE A 224 1.92 23.38 2.94
N PHE A 225 1.81 22.73 1.78
CA PHE A 225 2.96 22.12 1.11
C PHE A 225 3.95 23.19 0.61
N LEU A 226 5.23 23.02 0.94
CA LEU A 226 6.34 23.90 0.54
C LEU A 226 7.18 23.33 -0.62
N GLY A 227 6.91 22.10 -1.04
CA GLY A 227 7.72 21.34 -2.00
C GLY A 227 8.30 20.05 -1.39
N GLY A 228 9.07 19.29 -2.17
CA GLY A 228 9.71 18.07 -1.67
C GLY A 228 10.96 17.64 -2.43
N ALA A 229 11.75 16.78 -1.79
CA ALA A 229 12.91 16.11 -2.37
C ALA A 229 12.66 14.59 -2.46
N ARG A 230 13.46 13.92 -3.30
CA ARG A 230 13.54 12.47 -3.39
C ARG A 230 14.99 12.04 -3.32
N VAL A 231 15.26 10.99 -2.57
CA VAL A 231 16.56 10.32 -2.51
C VAL A 231 16.39 8.90 -3.02
N THR A 232 17.33 8.44 -3.85
CA THR A 232 17.53 7.02 -4.13
C THR A 232 18.63 6.53 -3.18
N PRO A 233 18.31 5.87 -2.06
CA PRO A 233 19.32 5.44 -1.11
C PRO A 233 20.12 4.27 -1.68
N ARG A 234 21.39 4.17 -1.31
CA ARG A 234 22.16 2.96 -1.57
C ARG A 234 21.91 1.92 -0.48
N PHE A 235 21.71 0.67 -0.88
CA PHE A 235 21.42 -0.46 0.02
C PHE A 235 22.60 -1.46 0.09
N GLU A 236 23.81 -0.92 0.06
CA GLU A 236 25.07 -1.63 0.32
C GLU A 236 25.86 -0.88 1.40
N GLU A 237 26.69 -1.60 2.16
CA GLU A 237 27.67 -0.96 3.04
C GLU A 237 28.71 -0.21 2.20
N ALA A 238 29.11 0.99 2.65
CA ALA A 238 30.10 1.82 1.95
C ALA A 238 31.44 1.09 1.83
N ARG A 239 31.92 0.88 0.60
CA ARG A 239 33.18 0.19 0.34
C ARG A 239 34.30 1.23 0.23
N GLN A 240 35.43 1.01 0.91
CA GLN A 240 36.61 1.84 0.70
C GLN A 240 37.31 1.42 -0.60
N PHE A 241 37.79 2.38 -1.38
CA PHE A 241 38.66 2.10 -2.52
C PHE A 241 39.99 1.54 -2.01
N VAL A 242 40.37 0.36 -2.50
CA VAL A 242 41.66 -0.26 -2.21
C VAL A 242 42.53 -0.15 -3.46
N PRO A 243 43.63 0.63 -3.44
CA PRO A 243 44.55 0.72 -4.56
C PRO A 243 45.16 -0.65 -4.89
N ASP A 244 45.26 -0.98 -6.17
CA ASP A 244 45.88 -2.23 -6.61
C ASP A 244 47.41 -2.06 -6.65
N PRO A 245 48.20 -2.77 -5.82
CA PRO A 245 49.65 -2.62 -5.77
C PRO A 245 50.36 -3.10 -7.05
N LYS A 246 49.65 -3.74 -7.99
CA LYS A 246 50.18 -4.14 -9.30
C LYS A 246 49.94 -3.11 -10.41
N LYS A 247 49.15 -2.06 -10.18
CA LYS A 247 48.83 -1.01 -11.16
C LYS A 247 49.70 0.22 -10.98
N SER A 248 49.95 0.97 -12.05
CA SER A 248 50.65 2.26 -11.96
C SER A 248 49.81 3.29 -11.20
N LYS A 249 50.46 4.33 -10.64
CA LYS A 249 49.79 5.41 -9.90
C LYS A 249 48.64 6.02 -10.71
N LYS A 250 48.86 6.30 -11.99
CA LYS A 250 47.88 6.89 -12.92
C LYS A 250 46.68 5.98 -13.20
N GLU A 251 46.88 4.66 -13.17
CA GLU A 251 45.79 3.69 -13.31
C GLU A 251 44.99 3.53 -12.02
N ASN A 252 45.64 3.60 -10.85
CA ASN A 252 44.94 3.64 -9.56
C ASN A 252 44.15 4.95 -9.39
N GLU A 253 44.71 6.11 -9.73
CA GLU A 253 43.99 7.41 -9.76
C GLU A 253 42.77 7.34 -10.72
N LYS A 254 42.91 6.72 -11.89
CA LYS A 254 41.79 6.52 -12.83
C LYS A 254 40.75 5.53 -12.29
N ALA A 255 41.18 4.47 -11.60
CA ALA A 255 40.29 3.49 -10.99
C ALA A 255 39.54 4.06 -9.78
N GLU A 256 40.18 4.93 -8.99
CA GLU A 256 39.58 5.66 -7.88
C GLU A 256 38.50 6.64 -8.38
N ALA A 257 38.79 7.41 -9.44
CA ALA A 257 37.82 8.28 -10.07
C ALA A 257 36.64 7.52 -10.71
N ALA A 258 36.90 6.36 -11.34
CA ALA A 258 35.86 5.49 -11.88
C ALA A 258 34.99 4.89 -10.75
N PHE A 259 35.62 4.43 -9.67
CA PHE A 259 34.96 3.94 -8.47
C PHE A 259 34.06 5.02 -7.85
N ALA A 260 34.58 6.22 -7.57
CA ALA A 260 33.80 7.34 -7.05
C ALA A 260 32.63 7.76 -7.98
N THR A 261 32.75 7.54 -9.29
CA THR A 261 31.66 7.76 -10.25
C THR A 261 30.59 6.66 -10.15
N GLN A 262 31.01 5.39 -10.03
CA GLN A 262 30.11 4.25 -9.84
C GLN A 262 29.39 4.32 -8.49
N GLU A 263 30.08 4.70 -7.42
CA GLU A 263 29.52 4.86 -6.07
C GLU A 263 28.39 5.93 -6.07
N ARG A 264 28.58 7.05 -6.78
CA ARG A 264 27.51 8.07 -6.97
C ARG A 264 26.32 7.56 -7.78
N GLN A 265 26.55 6.68 -8.76
CA GLN A 265 25.46 6.07 -9.54
C GLN A 265 24.71 4.97 -8.77
N ALA A 266 25.28 4.43 -7.69
CA ALA A 266 24.68 3.41 -6.85
C ALA A 266 23.68 3.95 -5.80
N GLY A 267 23.46 5.27 -5.73
CA GLY A 267 22.56 5.94 -4.79
C GLY A 267 23.30 6.70 -3.68
N GLN A 268 22.56 7.54 -2.95
CA GLN A 268 23.14 8.40 -1.91
C GLN A 268 23.61 7.59 -0.70
N LEU A 269 24.80 7.94 -0.20
CA LEU A 269 25.27 7.71 1.18
C LEU A 269 25.93 8.98 1.71
N GLY A 270 25.87 9.19 3.03
CA GLY A 270 26.36 10.39 3.69
C GLY A 270 25.38 11.57 3.59
N THR A 271 25.89 12.76 3.91
CA THR A 271 25.10 13.99 4.08
C THR A 271 25.27 14.92 2.89
N GLU A 272 24.21 15.05 2.08
CA GLU A 272 24.21 15.85 0.86
C GLU A 272 23.11 16.93 0.89
N TRP A 273 23.24 17.94 0.03
CA TRP A 273 22.20 18.95 -0.22
C TRP A 273 21.33 18.52 -1.41
N LEU A 274 20.02 18.62 -1.23
CA LEU A 274 19.00 18.26 -2.22
C LEU A 274 18.13 19.49 -2.50
N ASP A 275 17.93 19.83 -3.77
CA ASP A 275 17.08 20.95 -4.15
C ASP A 275 15.58 20.56 -4.13
N ILE A 276 14.74 21.49 -3.70
CA ILE A 276 13.31 21.26 -3.48
C ILE A 276 12.54 21.33 -4.81
N GLN A 277 11.94 20.21 -5.20
CA GLN A 277 11.02 20.13 -6.34
C GLN A 277 9.65 20.67 -5.93
N PHE A 278 8.94 21.32 -6.87
CA PHE A 278 7.61 21.91 -6.65
C PHE A 278 7.57 22.96 -5.51
N GLY A 279 8.71 23.62 -5.25
CA GLY A 279 8.90 24.60 -4.19
C GLY A 279 10.13 25.48 -4.46
N THR A 280 10.74 26.03 -3.40
CA THR A 280 12.00 26.76 -3.49
C THR A 280 13.00 26.30 -2.43
N GLY A 281 14.29 26.48 -2.70
CA GLY A 281 15.36 26.23 -1.75
C GLY A 281 15.98 24.83 -1.82
N SER A 282 16.77 24.49 -0.80
CA SER A 282 17.44 23.19 -0.65
C SER A 282 17.29 22.65 0.77
N ILE A 283 17.36 21.33 0.96
CA ILE A 283 17.44 20.65 2.26
C ILE A 283 18.69 19.77 2.34
N LYS A 284 19.32 19.71 3.52
CA LYS A 284 20.49 18.88 3.80
C LYS A 284 20.09 17.61 4.57
N VAL A 285 20.40 16.46 3.98
CA VAL A 285 19.91 15.15 4.40
C VAL A 285 21.07 14.16 4.50
N GLY A 286 21.26 13.58 5.68
CA GLY A 286 22.13 12.44 5.92
C GLY A 286 21.40 11.13 5.64
N VAL A 287 22.01 10.24 4.86
CA VAL A 287 21.48 8.91 4.55
C VAL A 287 22.57 7.85 4.72
N ASN A 288 22.31 6.83 5.52
CA ASN A 288 23.23 5.72 5.74
C ASN A 288 22.48 4.38 5.76
N TYR A 289 23.14 3.28 5.44
CA TYR A 289 22.55 1.94 5.40
C TYR A 289 23.39 0.95 6.21
N VAL A 290 22.73 0.18 7.08
CA VAL A 290 23.37 -0.85 7.92
C VAL A 290 22.70 -2.19 7.67
N GLU A 291 23.46 -3.20 7.22
CA GLU A 291 22.96 -4.56 6.98
C GLU A 291 22.49 -5.23 8.27
N ASN A 292 21.28 -5.80 8.27
CA ASN A 292 20.69 -6.39 9.47
C ASN A 292 21.14 -7.85 9.64
N ARG A 293 22.17 -8.04 10.46
CA ARG A 293 22.80 -9.36 10.75
C ARG A 293 22.12 -10.12 11.91
N LYS A 294 20.93 -9.70 12.38
CA LYS A 294 20.18 -10.38 13.46
C LYS A 294 19.46 -11.65 12.97
N GLY A 295 19.18 -12.57 13.90
CA GLY A 295 18.38 -13.77 13.67
C GLY A 295 16.88 -13.53 13.48
N SER A 296 16.08 -14.60 13.54
CA SER A 296 14.61 -14.55 13.36
C SER A 296 13.94 -13.59 14.35
N LEU A 297 12.99 -12.79 13.84
CA LEU A 297 12.10 -11.97 14.68
C LEU A 297 11.19 -12.86 15.55
N LYS A 298 10.77 -12.29 16.68
CA LYS A 298 9.78 -12.82 17.63
C LYS A 298 8.72 -11.77 17.92
N ILE A 299 7.63 -12.17 18.58
CA ILE A 299 6.59 -11.23 19.03
C ILE A 299 7.15 -10.21 20.04
N ASP A 300 8.15 -10.62 20.83
CA ASP A 300 8.82 -9.79 21.84
C ASP A 300 9.66 -8.64 21.25
N ASP A 301 10.00 -8.68 19.96
CA ASP A 301 10.64 -7.55 19.25
C ASP A 301 9.66 -6.39 18.98
N PHE A 302 8.38 -6.60 19.25
CA PHE A 302 7.29 -5.64 19.04
C PHE A 302 6.61 -5.24 20.36
N GLU A 303 6.07 -4.03 20.37
CA GLU A 303 5.15 -3.51 21.38
C GLU A 303 3.75 -3.47 20.76
N LEU A 304 2.73 -4.00 21.45
CA LEU A 304 1.36 -4.07 20.94
C LEU A 304 0.60 -2.82 21.37
N LEU A 305 0.12 -2.01 20.42
CA LEU A 305 -0.44 -0.68 20.70
C LEU A 305 -1.97 -0.65 20.73
N LYS A 306 -2.63 -1.14 19.67
CA LYS A 306 -4.10 -1.21 19.56
C LYS A 306 -4.52 -2.40 18.70
N VAL A 307 -5.73 -2.92 18.91
CA VAL A 307 -6.39 -3.74 17.89
C VAL A 307 -6.99 -2.79 16.84
N VAL A 308 -6.80 -3.09 15.56
CA VAL A 308 -7.26 -2.23 14.45
C VAL A 308 -8.18 -2.94 13.46
N GLY A 309 -8.29 -4.26 13.55
CA GLY A 309 -9.23 -5.04 12.76
C GLY A 309 -9.34 -6.48 13.21
N ARG A 310 -10.43 -7.14 12.85
CA ARG A 310 -10.75 -8.53 13.23
C ARG A 310 -11.50 -9.19 12.08
N GLY A 311 -11.06 -10.37 11.66
CA GLY A 311 -11.63 -11.08 10.51
C GLY A 311 -11.58 -12.59 10.69
N SER A 312 -12.09 -13.31 9.67
CA SER A 312 -12.19 -14.78 9.65
C SER A 312 -10.85 -15.51 9.86
N PHE A 313 -9.73 -14.89 9.48
CA PHE A 313 -8.38 -15.42 9.61
C PHE A 313 -7.66 -15.02 10.90
N GLY A 314 -8.21 -14.11 11.71
CA GLY A 314 -7.64 -13.72 13.00
C GLY A 314 -7.77 -12.24 13.35
N LYS A 315 -6.78 -11.72 14.08
CA LYS A 315 -6.73 -10.36 14.62
C LYS A 315 -5.61 -9.56 13.94
N VAL A 316 -5.88 -8.29 13.65
CA VAL A 316 -4.89 -7.31 13.18
C VAL A 316 -4.63 -6.28 14.28
N MET A 317 -3.37 -6.10 14.64
CA MET A 317 -2.93 -5.17 15.68
C MET A 317 -1.98 -4.12 15.11
N GLN A 318 -2.14 -2.87 15.51
CA GLN A 318 -1.10 -1.86 15.37
C GLN A 318 0.02 -2.20 16.37
N VAL A 319 1.26 -2.30 15.88
CA VAL A 319 2.43 -2.65 16.70
C VAL A 319 3.61 -1.74 16.40
N MET A 320 4.50 -1.54 17.38
CA MET A 320 5.73 -0.79 17.23
C MET A 320 6.95 -1.71 17.36
N LYS A 321 7.80 -1.78 16.32
CA LYS A 321 9.06 -2.56 16.35
C LYS A 321 10.10 -1.83 17.19
N LYS A 322 10.63 -2.49 18.23
CA LYS A 322 11.33 -1.82 19.36
C LYS A 322 12.68 -1.19 19.01
N ASP A 323 13.42 -1.72 18.03
CA ASP A 323 14.76 -1.23 17.67
C ASP A 323 14.76 -0.12 16.59
N THR A 324 13.68 0.01 15.82
CA THR A 324 13.48 1.08 14.82
C THR A 324 12.39 2.08 15.20
N GLY A 325 11.57 1.80 16.21
CA GLY A 325 10.45 2.64 16.65
C GLY A 325 9.27 2.67 15.66
N ARG A 326 9.18 1.66 14.78
CA ARG A 326 8.32 1.71 13.59
C ARG A 326 6.96 1.06 13.76
N ILE A 327 5.93 1.76 13.29
CA ILE A 327 4.54 1.30 13.33
C ILE A 327 4.23 0.38 12.15
N TYR A 328 3.62 -0.76 12.46
CA TYR A 328 3.24 -1.80 11.50
C TYR A 328 1.84 -2.35 11.81
N ALA A 329 1.19 -2.92 10.80
CA ALA A 329 0.02 -3.77 10.97
C ALA A 329 0.48 -5.24 11.11
N LEU A 330 0.24 -5.85 12.26
CA LEU A 330 0.57 -7.25 12.54
C LEU A 330 -0.71 -8.10 12.48
N LYS A 331 -0.82 -8.96 11.46
CA LYS A 331 -1.92 -9.93 11.29
C LYS A 331 -1.48 -11.28 11.86
N THR A 332 -2.22 -11.77 12.86
CA THR A 332 -1.94 -13.05 13.54
C THR A 332 -2.89 -14.14 13.06
N ILE A 333 -2.33 -15.26 12.58
CA ILE A 333 -3.09 -16.43 12.08
C ILE A 333 -2.71 -17.67 12.93
N ARG A 334 -3.69 -18.51 13.30
CA ARG A 334 -3.47 -19.71 14.12
C ARG A 334 -3.07 -20.92 13.26
N LYS A 335 -1.91 -21.54 13.54
CA LYS A 335 -1.40 -22.71 12.80
C LYS A 335 -2.38 -23.89 12.77
N ALA A 336 -3.01 -24.18 13.91
CA ALA A 336 -4.00 -25.26 14.03
C ALA A 336 -5.20 -25.10 13.08
N HIS A 337 -5.61 -23.86 12.81
CA HIS A 337 -6.74 -23.52 11.92
C HIS A 337 -6.37 -23.67 10.43
N ILE A 338 -5.11 -23.40 10.09
CA ILE A 338 -4.57 -23.62 8.74
C ILE A 338 -4.47 -25.14 8.46
N ILE A 339 -3.96 -25.92 9.43
CA ILE A 339 -3.86 -27.38 9.31
C ILE A 339 -5.24 -28.03 9.20
N SER A 340 -6.21 -27.64 10.02
CA SER A 340 -7.56 -28.24 10.00
C SER A 340 -8.34 -27.97 8.70
N ARG A 341 -7.87 -27.02 7.88
CA ARG A 341 -8.39 -26.73 6.53
C ARG A 341 -7.49 -27.21 5.39
N SER A 342 -6.33 -27.80 5.70
CA SER A 342 -5.27 -28.14 4.73
C SER A 342 -4.73 -26.95 3.92
N GLU A 343 -4.81 -25.73 4.46
CA GLU A 343 -4.45 -24.47 3.78
C GLU A 343 -2.94 -24.15 3.83
N VAL A 344 -2.08 -25.03 4.37
CA VAL A 344 -0.67 -24.72 4.71
C VAL A 344 0.17 -24.31 3.49
N ALA A 345 0.08 -25.06 2.38
CA ALA A 345 0.80 -24.74 1.16
C ALA A 345 0.35 -23.40 0.55
N HIS A 346 -0.95 -23.12 0.60
CA HIS A 346 -1.54 -21.86 0.14
C HIS A 346 -1.08 -20.67 1.01
N THR A 347 -1.05 -20.82 2.34
CA THR A 347 -0.54 -19.80 3.27
C THR A 347 0.96 -19.52 3.04
N LEU A 348 1.78 -20.55 2.79
CA LEU A 348 3.19 -20.38 2.45
C LEU A 348 3.39 -19.69 1.08
N ALA A 349 2.52 -19.97 0.11
CA ALA A 349 2.52 -19.30 -1.19
C ALA A 349 2.04 -17.83 -1.09
N GLU A 350 1.02 -17.51 -0.27
CA GLU A 350 0.54 -16.14 -0.01
C GLU A 350 1.71 -15.26 0.48
N ARG A 351 2.42 -15.76 1.50
CA ARG A 351 3.65 -15.16 2.04
C ARG A 351 4.74 -15.00 0.96
N SER A 352 4.82 -15.92 0.01
CA SER A 352 5.85 -15.92 -1.05
C SER A 352 5.54 -14.92 -2.16
N VAL A 353 4.27 -14.70 -2.50
CA VAL A 353 3.88 -13.67 -3.47
C VAL A 353 3.88 -12.27 -2.85
N LEU A 354 3.39 -12.11 -1.61
CA LEU A 354 3.43 -10.82 -0.89
C LEU A 354 4.86 -10.30 -0.64
N ALA A 355 5.84 -11.20 -0.54
CA ALA A 355 7.26 -10.85 -0.47
C ALA A 355 7.83 -10.30 -1.80
N GLN A 356 7.17 -10.57 -2.94
CA GLN A 356 7.64 -10.22 -4.29
C GLN A 356 6.86 -9.05 -4.92
N ILE A 357 5.56 -8.90 -4.61
CA ILE A 357 4.73 -7.80 -5.12
C ILE A 357 5.40 -6.45 -4.85
N ASN A 358 5.56 -5.64 -5.89
CA ASN A 358 6.06 -4.27 -5.80
C ASN A 358 5.13 -3.31 -6.55
N ASN A 359 4.10 -2.82 -5.85
CA ASN A 359 3.06 -1.98 -6.42
C ASN A 359 2.68 -0.86 -5.42
N PRO A 360 2.56 0.41 -5.85
CA PRO A 360 2.23 1.53 -4.97
C PRO A 360 0.85 1.39 -4.30
N PHE A 361 -0.05 0.59 -4.85
CA PHE A 361 -1.45 0.45 -4.43
C PHE A 361 -1.75 -0.85 -3.69
N ILE A 362 -0.73 -1.68 -3.41
CA ILE A 362 -0.85 -2.88 -2.55
C ILE A 362 -0.06 -2.67 -1.26
N THR A 363 -0.59 -3.09 -0.11
CA THR A 363 0.10 -2.96 1.18
C THR A 363 1.27 -3.95 1.27
N PRO A 364 2.54 -3.48 1.38
CA PRO A 364 3.70 -4.36 1.29
C PRO A 364 3.93 -5.17 2.57
N LEU A 365 4.29 -6.44 2.39
CA LEU A 365 4.83 -7.29 3.44
C LEU A 365 6.25 -6.84 3.80
N LYS A 366 6.50 -6.65 5.10
CA LYS A 366 7.78 -6.22 5.67
C LYS A 366 8.54 -7.42 6.24
N PHE A 367 7.87 -8.18 7.09
CA PHE A 367 8.40 -9.40 7.72
C PHE A 367 7.30 -10.46 7.85
N SER A 368 7.68 -11.73 7.92
CA SER A 368 6.84 -12.75 8.53
C SER A 368 7.65 -13.59 9.51
N PHE A 369 7.05 -13.96 10.64
CA PHE A 369 7.69 -14.81 11.65
C PHE A 369 6.64 -15.69 12.32
N GLN A 370 7.06 -16.64 13.17
CA GLN A 370 6.16 -17.61 13.79
C GLN A 370 6.52 -17.87 15.26
N SER A 371 5.52 -18.25 16.04
CA SER A 371 5.66 -18.91 17.35
C SER A 371 5.29 -20.39 17.20
N PRO A 372 5.30 -21.22 18.26
CA PRO A 372 4.82 -22.60 18.17
C PRO A 372 3.38 -22.72 17.62
N ASP A 373 2.48 -21.80 17.97
CA ASP A 373 1.04 -21.97 17.69
C ASP A 373 0.50 -21.02 16.59
N LYS A 374 1.30 -20.04 16.18
CA LYS A 374 0.85 -18.93 15.33
C LYS A 374 1.85 -18.53 14.26
N LEU A 375 1.30 -17.99 13.19
CA LEU A 375 1.99 -17.30 12.11
C LEU A 375 1.68 -15.79 12.22
N TYR A 376 2.66 -14.95 11.94
CA TYR A 376 2.53 -13.50 11.96
C TYR A 376 2.98 -12.93 10.61
N PHE A 377 2.11 -12.14 9.99
CA PHE A 377 2.47 -11.21 8.93
C PHE A 377 2.65 -9.82 9.53
N VAL A 378 3.74 -9.14 9.17
CA VAL A 378 3.99 -7.73 9.52
C VAL A 378 3.97 -6.91 8.24
N LEU A 379 2.92 -6.11 8.09
CA LEU A 379 2.60 -5.28 6.93
C LEU A 379 2.88 -3.80 7.27
N ALA A 380 3.07 -2.95 6.26
CA ALA A 380 3.06 -1.50 6.48
C ALA A 380 1.72 -1.06 7.10
N PHE A 381 1.76 -0.19 8.11
CA PHE A 381 0.55 0.40 8.68
C PHE A 381 0.03 1.52 7.78
N VAL A 382 -1.25 1.51 7.46
CA VAL A 382 -1.92 2.52 6.62
C VAL A 382 -3.05 3.13 7.45
N ASN A 383 -2.99 4.43 7.71
CA ASN A 383 -3.71 5.09 8.80
C ASN A 383 -4.82 6.06 8.37
N GLY A 384 -5.09 6.22 7.08
CA GLY A 384 -6.19 7.05 6.57
C GLY A 384 -7.57 6.41 6.65
N GLY A 385 -7.68 5.18 7.16
CA GLY A 385 -8.93 4.44 7.34
C GLY A 385 -9.43 3.70 6.10
N GLU A 386 -10.52 2.95 6.29
CA GLU A 386 -11.17 2.15 5.24
C GLU A 386 -11.93 3.03 4.23
N LEU A 387 -11.92 2.64 2.96
CA LEU A 387 -12.70 3.29 1.90
C LEU A 387 -14.19 3.24 2.23
N PHE A 388 -14.66 2.15 2.87
CA PHE A 388 -16.01 2.00 3.40
C PHE A 388 -16.42 3.18 4.29
N HIS A 389 -15.57 3.57 5.26
CA HIS A 389 -15.89 4.66 6.19
C HIS A 389 -16.10 5.98 5.46
N HIS A 390 -15.22 6.31 4.50
CA HIS A 390 -15.32 7.55 3.73
C HIS A 390 -16.53 7.53 2.79
N LEU A 391 -16.85 6.39 2.17
CA LEU A 391 -18.00 6.24 1.29
C LEU A 391 -19.33 6.38 2.07
N GLN A 392 -19.45 5.73 3.23
CA GLN A 392 -20.63 5.87 4.11
C GLN A 392 -20.81 7.31 4.63
N LYS A 393 -19.70 8.02 4.89
CA LYS A 393 -19.69 9.41 5.36
C LYS A 393 -20.09 10.42 4.28
N GLU A 394 -19.69 10.19 3.03
CA GLU A 394 -19.97 11.08 1.89
C GLU A 394 -21.20 10.65 1.06
N GLN A 395 -21.79 9.48 1.36
CA GLN A 395 -22.89 8.82 0.66
C GLN A 395 -22.56 8.31 -0.74
N ARG A 396 -21.75 9.06 -1.51
CA ARG A 396 -21.10 8.66 -2.76
C ARG A 396 -19.88 9.53 -3.00
N PHE A 397 -18.94 9.07 -3.81
CA PHE A 397 -17.83 9.90 -4.28
C PHE A 397 -18.17 10.59 -5.61
N ASP A 398 -17.46 11.67 -5.92
CA ASP A 398 -17.57 12.32 -7.21
C ASP A 398 -16.93 11.48 -8.34
N ILE A 399 -17.33 11.76 -9.58
CA ILE A 399 -16.92 11.03 -10.78
C ILE A 399 -15.39 10.99 -10.95
N ASN A 400 -14.66 12.03 -10.54
CA ASN A 400 -13.21 12.10 -10.67
C ASN A 400 -12.52 11.29 -9.59
N ARG A 401 -12.99 11.36 -8.33
CA ARG A 401 -12.49 10.51 -7.23
C ARG A 401 -12.77 9.03 -7.48
N SER A 402 -13.97 8.68 -7.92
CA SER A 402 -14.32 7.30 -8.32
C SER A 402 -13.44 6.81 -9.47
N ARG A 403 -13.25 7.62 -10.54
CA ARG A 403 -12.32 7.28 -11.63
C ARG A 403 -10.90 7.05 -11.13
N PHE A 404 -10.42 7.91 -10.24
CA PHE A 404 -9.07 7.85 -9.70
C PHE A 404 -8.85 6.56 -8.90
N TYR A 405 -9.72 6.25 -7.94
CA TYR A 405 -9.63 5.02 -7.15
C TYR A 405 -9.79 3.76 -8.01
N THR A 406 -10.73 3.71 -8.96
CA THR A 406 -10.85 2.57 -9.89
C THR A 406 -9.58 2.40 -10.75
N ALA A 407 -8.90 3.48 -11.14
CA ALA A 407 -7.63 3.39 -11.88
C ALA A 407 -6.48 2.84 -11.02
N GLU A 408 -6.38 3.24 -9.74
CA GLU A 408 -5.37 2.70 -8.81
C GLU A 408 -5.64 1.22 -8.49
N LEU A 409 -6.91 0.85 -8.26
CA LEU A 409 -7.34 -0.54 -8.03
C LEU A 409 -7.11 -1.43 -9.26
N LEU A 410 -7.36 -0.93 -10.48
CA LEU A 410 -7.02 -1.62 -11.72
C LEU A 410 -5.51 -1.91 -11.81
N CYS A 411 -4.66 -0.95 -11.44
CA CYS A 411 -3.21 -1.15 -11.36
C CYS A 411 -2.77 -2.09 -10.23
N ALA A 412 -3.55 -2.25 -9.15
CA ALA A 412 -3.31 -3.27 -8.13
C ALA A 412 -3.66 -4.67 -8.65
N LEU A 413 -4.87 -4.85 -9.18
CA LEU A 413 -5.38 -6.12 -9.69
C LEU A 413 -4.55 -6.65 -10.86
N GLU A 414 -4.17 -5.79 -11.82
CA GLU A 414 -3.27 -6.14 -12.92
C GLU A 414 -1.94 -6.72 -12.42
N CYS A 415 -1.39 -6.16 -11.35
CA CYS A 415 -0.14 -6.65 -10.75
C CYS A 415 -0.33 -8.04 -10.12
N LEU A 416 -1.43 -8.27 -9.40
CA LEU A 416 -1.78 -9.59 -8.85
C LEU A 416 -1.97 -10.62 -9.96
N HIS A 417 -2.69 -10.28 -11.02
CA HIS A 417 -2.92 -11.14 -12.18
C HIS A 417 -1.60 -11.46 -12.91
N GLY A 418 -0.66 -10.51 -12.95
CA GLY A 418 0.72 -10.74 -13.43
C GLY A 418 1.48 -11.77 -12.60
N PHE A 419 1.32 -11.75 -11.27
CA PHE A 419 1.82 -12.77 -10.34
C PHE A 419 0.95 -14.05 -10.28
N LYS A 420 0.00 -14.24 -11.21
CA LYS A 420 -0.92 -15.40 -11.27
C LYS A 420 -1.77 -15.56 -10.00
N VAL A 421 -2.15 -14.43 -9.41
CA VAL A 421 -3.05 -14.32 -8.25
C VAL A 421 -4.40 -13.72 -8.66
N ILE A 422 -5.49 -14.36 -8.24
CA ILE A 422 -6.86 -13.81 -8.29
C ILE A 422 -7.21 -13.32 -6.88
N TYR A 423 -7.73 -12.10 -6.74
CA TYR A 423 -7.93 -11.48 -5.44
C TYR A 423 -9.24 -11.90 -4.74
N ARG A 424 -10.35 -11.97 -5.47
CA ARG A 424 -11.66 -12.55 -5.10
C ARG A 424 -12.48 -11.88 -3.98
N ASP A 425 -11.92 -10.93 -3.22
CA ASP A 425 -12.64 -10.24 -2.14
C ASP A 425 -12.48 -8.71 -2.23
N LEU A 426 -12.64 -8.15 -3.43
CA LEU A 426 -12.56 -6.70 -3.66
C LEU A 426 -13.83 -6.00 -3.18
N LYS A 427 -13.69 -5.19 -2.13
CA LYS A 427 -14.76 -4.44 -1.45
C LYS A 427 -14.19 -3.27 -0.64
N PRO A 428 -14.99 -2.25 -0.26
CA PRO A 428 -14.49 -1.02 0.38
C PRO A 428 -13.79 -1.22 1.74
N GLU A 429 -14.08 -2.29 2.46
CA GLU A 429 -13.47 -2.60 3.78
C GLU A 429 -12.01 -3.09 3.62
N ASN A 430 -11.73 -3.81 2.53
CA ASN A 430 -10.39 -4.34 2.23
C ASN A 430 -9.46 -3.30 1.57
N ILE A 431 -9.95 -2.08 1.35
CA ILE A 431 -9.22 -0.99 0.69
C ILE A 431 -9.02 0.12 1.72
N LEU A 432 -7.78 0.38 2.12
CA LEU A 432 -7.43 1.51 2.98
C LEU A 432 -7.03 2.73 2.14
N LEU A 433 -7.17 3.92 2.71
CA LEU A 433 -6.51 5.14 2.20
C LEU A 433 -5.27 5.46 3.03
N ASP A 434 -4.20 5.93 2.40
CA ASP A 434 -3.06 6.52 3.11
C ASP A 434 -3.22 8.03 3.33
N TYR A 435 -2.31 8.63 4.11
CA TYR A 435 -2.31 10.07 4.44
C TYR A 435 -2.41 11.02 3.24
N THR A 436 -1.92 10.61 2.04
CA THR A 436 -2.01 11.43 0.83
C THR A 436 -3.31 11.20 0.06
N GLY A 437 -4.09 10.18 0.43
CA GLY A 437 -5.38 9.85 -0.17
C GLY A 437 -5.31 8.82 -1.29
N HIS A 438 -4.18 8.15 -1.51
CA HIS A 438 -4.06 7.03 -2.44
C HIS A 438 -4.59 5.75 -1.81
N ILE A 439 -5.06 4.82 -2.64
CA ILE A 439 -5.55 3.53 -2.14
C ILE A 439 -4.40 2.57 -1.77
N ALA A 440 -4.66 1.70 -0.80
CA ALA A 440 -3.80 0.60 -0.40
C ALA A 440 -4.67 -0.65 -0.18
N LEU A 441 -4.61 -1.59 -1.13
CA LEU A 441 -5.29 -2.87 -1.07
C LEU A 441 -4.66 -3.76 0.01
N CYS A 442 -5.51 -4.28 0.89
CA CYS A 442 -5.16 -5.08 2.07
C CYS A 442 -5.75 -6.51 1.98
N ASP A 443 -5.69 -7.25 3.10
CA ASP A 443 -6.07 -8.66 3.30
C ASP A 443 -6.10 -9.60 2.08
N PHE A 444 -5.11 -10.49 2.00
CA PHE A 444 -4.92 -11.45 0.92
C PHE A 444 -5.42 -12.87 1.29
N GLY A 445 -6.08 -13.04 2.43
CA GLY A 445 -6.52 -14.35 2.95
C GLY A 445 -7.54 -15.09 2.06
N LEU A 446 -8.24 -14.40 1.16
CA LEU A 446 -9.12 -15.01 0.15
C LEU A 446 -8.53 -15.09 -1.26
N CYS A 447 -7.26 -14.73 -1.47
CA CYS A 447 -6.62 -14.85 -2.77
C CYS A 447 -6.53 -16.31 -3.24
N LYS A 448 -6.57 -16.53 -4.56
CA LYS A 448 -6.20 -17.79 -5.20
C LYS A 448 -4.87 -17.60 -5.92
N LEU A 449 -3.94 -18.53 -5.72
CA LEU A 449 -2.55 -18.45 -6.17
C LEU A 449 -2.27 -19.48 -7.25
N ASP A 450 -1.18 -19.29 -7.99
CA ASP A 450 -0.69 -20.15 -9.08
C ASP A 450 -1.70 -20.39 -10.21
N MET A 451 -2.62 -19.43 -10.41
CA MET A 451 -3.67 -19.47 -11.43
C MET A 451 -3.15 -18.98 -12.78
N LYS A 452 -2.81 -19.91 -13.68
CA LYS A 452 -2.51 -19.59 -15.09
C LYS A 452 -3.80 -19.16 -15.79
N ASP A 453 -3.66 -18.63 -17.00
CA ASP A 453 -4.76 -17.97 -17.70
C ASP A 453 -5.86 -18.96 -18.15
N GLU A 454 -5.50 -20.22 -18.37
CA GLU A 454 -6.42 -21.35 -18.62
C GLU A 454 -7.00 -21.99 -17.33
N ASP A 455 -6.37 -21.75 -16.17
CA ASP A 455 -6.74 -22.44 -14.93
C ASP A 455 -8.07 -21.91 -14.39
N ARG A 456 -9.02 -22.82 -14.12
CA ARG A 456 -10.29 -22.50 -13.44
C ARG A 456 -10.28 -22.99 -12.00
N THR A 457 -10.96 -22.27 -11.12
CA THR A 457 -11.19 -22.70 -9.74
C THR A 457 -12.66 -22.63 -9.34
N ASN A 458 -13.07 -23.51 -8.43
CA ASN A 458 -14.48 -23.76 -8.09
C ASN A 458 -14.81 -23.39 -6.63
N THR A 459 -13.88 -22.74 -5.92
CA THR A 459 -14.09 -22.32 -4.52
C THR A 459 -15.10 -21.18 -4.45
N PHE A 460 -16.27 -21.42 -3.85
CA PHE A 460 -17.25 -20.38 -3.58
C PHE A 460 -16.77 -19.50 -2.40
N CYS A 461 -16.48 -18.22 -2.64
CA CYS A 461 -15.98 -17.27 -1.64
C CYS A 461 -16.15 -15.81 -2.11
N GLY A 462 -16.07 -14.87 -1.16
CA GLY A 462 -16.26 -13.42 -1.37
C GLY A 462 -17.55 -12.90 -0.71
N THR A 463 -17.66 -11.58 -0.53
CA THR A 463 -18.89 -10.94 0.01
C THR A 463 -20.05 -11.06 -1.01
N PRO A 464 -21.26 -11.52 -0.62
CA PRO A 464 -22.39 -11.78 -1.53
C PRO A 464 -22.75 -10.67 -2.52
N GLU A 465 -22.65 -9.42 -2.09
CA GLU A 465 -22.97 -8.20 -2.86
C GLU A 465 -22.05 -7.98 -4.08
N TYR A 466 -20.87 -8.61 -4.07
CA TYR A 466 -19.80 -8.44 -5.06
C TYR A 466 -19.61 -9.68 -5.95
N LEU A 467 -20.29 -10.79 -5.67
CA LEU A 467 -20.07 -12.07 -6.37
C LEU A 467 -20.40 -11.96 -7.87
N ALA A 468 -19.51 -12.52 -8.70
CA ALA A 468 -19.74 -12.64 -10.13
C ALA A 468 -20.70 -13.80 -10.47
N PRO A 469 -21.52 -13.70 -11.54
CA PRO A 469 -22.50 -14.72 -11.92
C PRO A 469 -21.93 -16.14 -12.03
N GLU A 470 -20.71 -16.27 -12.54
CA GLU A 470 -20.04 -17.57 -12.70
C GLU A 470 -19.68 -18.27 -11.38
N LEU A 471 -19.52 -17.54 -10.26
CA LEU A 471 -19.41 -18.15 -8.93
C LEU A 471 -20.76 -18.72 -8.46
N LEU A 472 -21.86 -17.99 -8.70
CA LEU A 472 -23.21 -18.41 -8.32
C LEU A 472 -23.68 -19.65 -9.11
N LEU A 473 -23.25 -19.76 -10.38
CA LEU A 473 -23.55 -20.89 -11.25
C LEU A 473 -22.61 -22.11 -11.03
N GLY A 474 -21.49 -21.93 -10.33
CA GLY A 474 -20.56 -23.02 -10.04
C GLY A 474 -19.77 -23.58 -11.24
N HIS A 475 -19.81 -22.91 -12.40
CA HIS A 475 -19.17 -23.35 -13.66
C HIS A 475 -17.62 -23.30 -13.66
N GLY A 476 -17.01 -22.92 -12.53
CA GLY A 476 -15.58 -22.64 -12.41
C GLY A 476 -15.20 -21.30 -13.06
N TYR A 477 -14.30 -20.57 -12.40
CA TYR A 477 -13.97 -19.19 -12.78
C TYR A 477 -12.46 -18.94 -12.86
N THR A 478 -12.08 -17.93 -13.64
CA THR A 478 -10.71 -17.43 -13.83
C THR A 478 -10.57 -16.04 -13.20
N LYS A 479 -9.48 -15.32 -13.52
CA LYS A 479 -9.20 -13.95 -13.04
C LYS A 479 -10.26 -12.89 -13.42
N THR A 480 -11.16 -13.18 -14.36
CA THR A 480 -12.23 -12.26 -14.82
C THR A 480 -13.25 -11.87 -13.75
N VAL A 481 -13.29 -12.59 -12.63
CA VAL A 481 -14.15 -12.26 -11.47
C VAL A 481 -13.71 -10.95 -10.80
N ASP A 482 -12.41 -10.64 -10.80
CA ASP A 482 -11.90 -9.38 -10.22
C ASP A 482 -12.29 -8.15 -11.07
N TRP A 483 -12.61 -8.33 -12.35
CA TRP A 483 -13.13 -7.26 -13.21
C TRP A 483 -14.62 -7.00 -12.98
N TRP A 484 -15.39 -8.05 -12.62
CA TRP A 484 -16.77 -7.88 -12.16
C TRP A 484 -16.81 -7.14 -10.82
N THR A 485 -16.01 -7.54 -9.84
CA THR A 485 -15.96 -6.86 -8.53
C THR A 485 -15.48 -5.41 -8.65
N LEU A 486 -14.51 -5.12 -9.54
CA LEU A 486 -14.10 -3.75 -9.88
C LEU A 486 -15.26 -2.93 -10.48
N GLY A 487 -16.12 -3.55 -11.30
CA GLY A 487 -17.34 -2.95 -11.82
C GLY A 487 -18.39 -2.67 -10.73
N VAL A 488 -18.62 -3.63 -9.82
CA VAL A 488 -19.53 -3.46 -8.67
C VAL A 488 -19.06 -2.29 -7.79
N LEU A 489 -17.78 -2.25 -7.46
CA LEU A 489 -17.19 -1.21 -6.62
C LEU A 489 -17.20 0.18 -7.28
N LEU A 490 -16.99 0.28 -8.61
CA LEU A 490 -17.16 1.54 -9.34
C LEU A 490 -18.63 2.01 -9.30
N TYR A 491 -19.60 1.09 -9.45
CA TYR A 491 -21.01 1.42 -9.35
C TYR A 491 -21.37 1.92 -7.95
N GLU A 492 -20.90 1.23 -6.91
CA GLU A 492 -21.13 1.61 -5.51
C GLU A 492 -20.49 2.97 -5.18
N MET A 493 -19.23 3.20 -5.54
CA MET A 493 -18.57 4.51 -5.32
C MET A 493 -19.32 5.67 -5.99
N LEU A 494 -19.96 5.44 -7.15
CA LEU A 494 -20.76 6.46 -7.84
C LEU A 494 -22.17 6.64 -7.27
N THR A 495 -22.81 5.59 -6.74
CA THR A 495 -24.25 5.61 -6.41
C THR A 495 -24.58 5.47 -4.92
N GLY A 496 -23.64 4.98 -4.11
CA GLY A 496 -23.77 4.73 -2.67
C GLY A 496 -24.24 3.32 -2.28
N LEU A 497 -24.55 2.44 -3.25
CA LEU A 497 -24.97 1.05 -2.99
C LEU A 497 -24.52 0.11 -4.14
N PRO A 498 -24.29 -1.19 -3.88
CA PRO A 498 -24.04 -2.19 -4.94
C PRO A 498 -25.21 -2.31 -5.93
N PRO A 499 -24.97 -2.62 -7.23
CA PRO A 499 -25.97 -2.55 -8.30
C PRO A 499 -27.12 -3.56 -8.18
N PHE A 500 -26.90 -4.65 -7.44
CA PHE A 500 -27.85 -5.76 -7.29
C PHE A 500 -28.28 -5.99 -5.83
N TYR A 501 -28.06 -4.99 -4.95
CA TYR A 501 -28.29 -5.11 -3.51
C TYR A 501 -29.73 -5.51 -3.14
N ASP A 502 -29.86 -6.33 -2.09
CA ASP A 502 -31.12 -6.67 -1.43
C ASP A 502 -30.86 -7.02 0.06
N GLU A 503 -31.87 -6.92 0.93
CA GLU A 503 -31.77 -7.48 2.30
C GLU A 503 -31.82 -9.03 2.29
N ASN A 504 -32.42 -9.64 1.26
CA ASN A 504 -32.48 -11.08 1.09
C ASN A 504 -31.41 -11.56 0.09
N THR A 505 -30.42 -12.31 0.60
CA THR A 505 -29.31 -12.85 -0.19
C THR A 505 -29.76 -13.67 -1.41
N ASN A 506 -30.89 -14.38 -1.34
CA ASN A 506 -31.41 -15.16 -2.47
C ASN A 506 -31.99 -14.27 -3.58
N GLU A 507 -32.64 -13.16 -3.21
CA GLU A 507 -33.09 -12.15 -4.19
C GLU A 507 -31.91 -11.39 -4.77
N MET A 508 -30.87 -11.10 -3.98
CA MET A 508 -29.61 -10.54 -4.49
C MET A 508 -28.93 -11.50 -5.48
N TYR A 509 -28.91 -12.81 -5.23
CA TYR A 509 -28.41 -13.79 -6.21
C TYR A 509 -29.28 -13.83 -7.48
N ARG A 510 -30.62 -13.79 -7.36
CA ARG A 510 -31.52 -13.68 -8.52
C ARG A 510 -31.23 -12.40 -9.32
N LYS A 511 -31.03 -11.27 -8.63
CA LYS A 511 -30.67 -9.98 -9.21
C LYS A 511 -29.35 -10.04 -9.98
N ILE A 512 -28.29 -10.55 -9.35
CA ILE A 512 -26.97 -10.74 -9.97
C ILE A 512 -27.09 -11.60 -11.25
N LEU A 513 -27.92 -12.64 -11.25
CA LEU A 513 -28.10 -13.54 -12.39
C LEU A 513 -29.01 -12.98 -13.51
N GLN A 514 -30.02 -12.15 -13.20
CA GLN A 514 -31.12 -11.87 -14.14
C GLN A 514 -31.45 -10.38 -14.35
N GLU A 515 -31.29 -9.52 -13.36
CA GLU A 515 -31.90 -8.18 -13.38
C GLU A 515 -31.05 -7.19 -14.22
N PRO A 516 -31.64 -6.28 -15.02
CA PRO A 516 -30.86 -5.30 -15.78
C PRO A 516 -30.25 -4.24 -14.86
N LEU A 517 -29.09 -3.71 -15.26
CA LEU A 517 -28.45 -2.59 -14.55
C LEU A 517 -29.32 -1.34 -14.61
N HIS A 518 -29.78 -0.88 -13.43
CA HIS A 518 -30.39 0.42 -13.28
C HIS A 518 -29.32 1.52 -13.17
N PHE A 519 -29.64 2.76 -13.52
CA PHE A 519 -28.73 3.90 -13.39
C PHE A 519 -29.56 5.15 -13.00
N PRO A 520 -29.22 5.86 -11.91
CA PRO A 520 -30.09 6.89 -11.35
C PRO A 520 -30.17 8.19 -12.17
N GLY A 521 -29.15 8.50 -12.97
CA GLY A 521 -29.12 9.67 -13.86
C GLY A 521 -27.71 9.92 -14.44
N PRO A 522 -27.59 10.69 -15.54
CA PRO A 522 -26.32 11.01 -16.19
C PRO A 522 -25.39 11.91 -15.36
N GLU A 523 -25.94 12.65 -14.39
CA GLU A 523 -25.21 13.49 -13.44
C GLU A 523 -24.52 12.68 -12.31
N ILE A 524 -25.04 11.49 -11.98
CA ILE A 524 -24.40 10.54 -11.07
C ILE A 524 -23.55 9.53 -11.85
N VAL A 525 -24.09 8.93 -12.92
CA VAL A 525 -23.39 7.95 -13.77
C VAL A 525 -23.33 8.48 -15.21
N PRO A 526 -22.29 9.25 -15.58
CA PRO A 526 -22.16 9.81 -16.92
C PRO A 526 -21.97 8.71 -17.97
N ALA A 527 -22.24 9.02 -19.24
CA ALA A 527 -22.22 8.06 -20.35
C ALA A 527 -20.95 7.18 -20.39
N ALA A 528 -19.77 7.76 -20.12
CA ALA A 528 -18.51 7.02 -20.09
C ALA A 528 -18.38 6.03 -18.91
N ALA A 529 -18.93 6.37 -17.75
CA ALA A 529 -19.00 5.47 -16.60
C ALA A 529 -20.04 4.36 -16.87
N LYS A 530 -21.19 4.73 -17.43
CA LYS A 530 -22.26 3.79 -17.79
C LYS A 530 -21.77 2.74 -18.79
N ASP A 531 -21.10 3.15 -19.86
CA ASP A 531 -20.53 2.25 -20.88
C ASP A 531 -19.45 1.33 -20.29
N LEU A 532 -18.59 1.85 -19.40
CA LEU A 532 -17.61 1.01 -18.68
C LEU A 532 -18.29 -0.04 -17.80
N LEU A 533 -19.28 0.38 -17.00
CA LEU A 533 -20.03 -0.47 -16.08
C LEU A 533 -20.81 -1.57 -16.84
N GLN A 534 -21.47 -1.23 -17.95
CA GLN A 534 -22.16 -2.21 -18.78
C GLN A 534 -21.23 -3.28 -19.38
N LYS A 535 -19.93 -2.99 -19.54
CA LYS A 535 -18.93 -3.92 -20.09
C LYS A 535 -18.16 -4.70 -19.02
N LEU A 536 -17.88 -4.10 -17.85
CA LEU A 536 -17.33 -4.80 -16.69
C LEU A 536 -18.35 -5.74 -16.02
N LEU A 537 -19.65 -5.41 -16.13
CA LEU A 537 -20.75 -6.20 -15.59
C LEU A 537 -21.50 -6.98 -16.69
N ASP A 538 -20.81 -7.38 -17.77
CA ASP A 538 -21.31 -8.46 -18.64
C ASP A 538 -21.28 -9.78 -17.84
N ARG A 539 -22.40 -10.51 -17.91
CA ARG A 539 -22.62 -11.77 -17.21
C ARG A 539 -21.85 -12.93 -17.83
N ASN A 540 -21.48 -12.84 -19.11
CA ASN A 540 -20.56 -13.78 -19.72
C ASN A 540 -19.10 -13.33 -19.46
N PRO A 541 -18.28 -14.07 -18.69
CA PRO A 541 -16.89 -13.69 -18.40
C PRO A 541 -15.99 -13.63 -19.64
N GLU A 542 -16.33 -14.31 -20.73
CA GLU A 542 -15.57 -14.32 -21.99
C GLU A 542 -15.83 -13.06 -22.84
N ARG A 543 -16.95 -12.36 -22.58
CA ARG A 543 -17.31 -11.08 -23.21
C ARG A 543 -17.04 -9.86 -22.32
N ARG A 544 -16.73 -10.09 -21.05
CA ARG A 544 -16.50 -9.04 -20.05
C ARG A 544 -15.21 -8.29 -20.37
N LEU A 545 -15.25 -6.96 -20.26
CA LEU A 545 -14.06 -6.13 -20.48
C LEU A 545 -12.97 -6.52 -19.47
N GLY A 546 -11.76 -6.77 -19.96
CA GLY A 546 -10.66 -7.35 -19.20
C GLY A 546 -10.48 -8.85 -19.39
N ALA A 547 -11.32 -9.53 -20.18
CA ALA A 547 -11.10 -10.91 -20.59
C ALA A 547 -9.79 -11.06 -21.37
N GLY A 548 -9.50 -10.15 -22.32
CA GLY A 548 -8.19 -10.03 -22.98
C GLY A 548 -7.11 -9.37 -22.12
N GLY A 549 -7.42 -9.02 -20.86
CA GLY A 549 -6.50 -8.45 -19.88
C GLY A 549 -6.73 -6.95 -19.60
N ALA A 550 -6.05 -6.45 -18.56
CA ALA A 550 -6.27 -5.10 -18.01
C ALA A 550 -6.07 -3.96 -19.03
N ALA A 551 -5.33 -4.19 -20.12
CA ALA A 551 -5.14 -3.22 -21.20
C ALA A 551 -6.46 -2.78 -21.84
N GLU A 552 -7.45 -3.68 -21.98
CA GLU A 552 -8.78 -3.35 -22.51
C GLU A 552 -9.52 -2.34 -21.62
N ILE A 553 -9.43 -2.53 -20.30
CA ILE A 553 -10.02 -1.65 -19.29
C ILE A 553 -9.29 -0.30 -19.29
N LYS A 554 -7.95 -0.30 -19.36
CA LYS A 554 -7.13 0.91 -19.41
C LYS A 554 -7.35 1.77 -20.65
N ALA A 555 -7.65 1.14 -21.79
CA ALA A 555 -7.98 1.82 -23.03
C ALA A 555 -9.39 2.43 -23.04
N HIS A 556 -10.22 2.12 -22.03
CA HIS A 556 -11.58 2.62 -21.98
C HIS A 556 -11.64 4.13 -21.79
N HIS A 557 -12.45 4.82 -22.62
CA HIS A 557 -12.51 6.27 -22.68
C HIS A 557 -12.91 6.97 -21.36
N PHE A 558 -13.51 6.24 -20.42
CA PHE A 558 -13.70 6.70 -19.03
C PHE A 558 -12.39 7.15 -18.35
N PHE A 559 -11.25 6.52 -18.69
CA PHE A 559 -9.92 6.81 -18.16
C PHE A 559 -9.08 7.75 -19.04
N ALA A 560 -9.65 8.40 -20.07
CA ALA A 560 -8.88 9.20 -21.03
C ALA A 560 -8.03 10.36 -20.44
N GLY A 561 -8.30 10.79 -19.20
CA GLY A 561 -7.47 11.75 -18.45
C GLY A 561 -6.34 11.16 -17.59
N ILE A 562 -6.13 9.84 -17.63
CA ILE A 562 -5.18 9.11 -16.76
C ILE A 562 -3.90 8.74 -17.52
N ASP A 563 -2.78 9.38 -17.16
CA ASP A 563 -1.43 8.93 -17.49
C ASP A 563 -1.05 7.81 -16.51
N TRP A 564 -1.26 6.56 -16.91
CA TRP A 564 -1.01 5.35 -16.11
C TRP A 564 0.40 5.29 -15.50
N ARG A 565 1.39 5.88 -16.16
CA ARG A 565 2.78 5.94 -15.67
C ARG A 565 2.94 7.03 -14.61
N LYS A 566 2.28 8.19 -14.72
CA LYS A 566 2.20 9.18 -13.62
C LYS A 566 1.42 8.61 -12.42
N LEU A 567 0.39 7.81 -12.67
CA LEU A 567 -0.38 7.14 -11.62
C LEU A 567 0.51 6.18 -10.82
N LEU A 568 1.17 5.22 -11.49
CA LEU A 568 2.11 4.29 -10.85
C LEU A 568 3.33 4.98 -10.20
N GLN A 569 3.71 6.18 -10.64
CA GLN A 569 4.77 7.00 -10.02
C GLN A 569 4.27 7.89 -8.86
N ARG A 570 2.97 7.81 -8.50
CA ARG A 570 2.27 8.68 -7.54
C ARG A 570 2.56 10.17 -7.77
N LYS A 571 2.32 10.59 -9.02
CA LYS A 571 2.47 11.99 -9.50
C LYS A 571 1.14 12.70 -9.75
N TYR A 572 0.03 12.06 -9.40
CA TYR A 572 -1.26 12.72 -9.19
C TYR A 572 -1.39 13.05 -7.71
N GLU A 573 -1.88 14.24 -7.40
CA GLU A 573 -2.29 14.62 -6.04
C GLU A 573 -3.78 14.25 -5.85
N PRO A 574 -4.13 13.38 -4.88
CA PRO A 574 -5.53 13.02 -4.64
C PRO A 574 -6.37 14.21 -4.15
N SER A 575 -7.61 14.30 -4.63
CA SER A 575 -8.56 15.37 -4.27
C SER A 575 -9.03 15.32 -2.81
N PHE A 576 -8.88 14.17 -2.15
CA PHE A 576 -9.20 13.94 -0.76
C PHE A 576 -7.96 13.45 -0.02
N LYS A 577 -7.65 14.07 1.12
CA LYS A 577 -6.57 13.65 2.03
C LYS A 577 -7.19 13.31 3.39
N PRO A 578 -7.04 12.07 3.91
CA PRO A 578 -7.49 11.73 5.25
C PRO A 578 -6.90 12.66 6.32
N ASN A 579 -7.68 12.95 7.36
CA ASN A 579 -7.15 13.69 8.51
C ASN A 579 -6.32 12.75 9.37
N VAL A 580 -5.00 12.84 9.23
CA VAL A 580 -4.01 12.04 9.97
C VAL A 580 -3.12 12.98 10.78
N THR A 581 -3.04 12.73 12.08
CA THR A 581 -2.16 13.44 13.01
C THR A 581 -0.74 12.90 12.96
N ASP A 582 -0.49 11.61 13.22
CA ASP A 582 0.83 10.99 13.06
C ASP A 582 0.78 9.49 12.68
N ALA A 583 1.95 8.83 12.64
CA ALA A 583 2.07 7.42 12.23
C ALA A 583 1.43 6.40 13.20
N ARG A 584 1.07 6.81 14.43
CA ARG A 584 0.30 6.03 15.42
C ARG A 584 -1.20 6.32 15.37
N ASP A 585 -1.65 7.31 14.60
CA ASP A 585 -3.05 7.70 14.52
C ASP A 585 -3.96 6.50 14.19
N THR A 586 -5.08 6.40 14.89
CA THR A 586 -6.12 5.41 14.62
C THR A 586 -7.54 6.01 14.68
N ASP A 587 -7.70 7.33 14.60
CA ASP A 587 -9.02 7.98 14.71
C ASP A 587 -9.91 7.73 13.47
N GLN A 588 -9.32 7.21 12.37
CA GLN A 588 -10.01 6.73 11.17
C GLN A 588 -10.38 5.22 11.23
N PHE A 589 -10.17 4.55 12.37
CA PHE A 589 -10.56 3.14 12.59
C PHE A 589 -11.75 3.03 13.56
N ASP A 590 -12.43 1.90 13.57
CA ASP A 590 -13.57 1.70 14.47
C ASP A 590 -13.15 1.72 15.96
N LYS A 591 -13.97 2.38 16.77
CA LYS A 591 -13.83 2.42 18.23
C LYS A 591 -14.16 1.08 18.88
N GLU A 592 -14.93 0.22 18.21
CA GLU A 592 -15.18 -1.16 18.60
C GLU A 592 -13.87 -1.97 18.67
N PHE A 593 -13.00 -1.84 17.67
CA PHE A 593 -11.69 -2.51 17.66
C PHE A 593 -10.64 -1.76 18.49
N THR A 594 -10.54 -0.44 18.32
CA THR A 594 -9.47 0.35 18.98
C THR A 594 -9.64 0.50 20.50
N SER A 595 -10.78 0.07 21.07
CA SER A 595 -10.97 -0.12 22.52
C SER A 595 -10.60 -1.53 23.03
N GLU A 596 -10.37 -2.52 22.15
CA GLU A 596 -9.96 -3.87 22.59
C GLU A 596 -8.51 -3.86 23.09
N VAL A 597 -8.27 -4.48 24.24
CA VAL A 597 -6.94 -4.53 24.88
C VAL A 597 -5.91 -5.20 23.94
N PRO A 598 -4.80 -4.53 23.59
CA PRO A 598 -3.80 -5.03 22.65
C PRO A 598 -2.98 -6.18 23.24
N LYS A 599 -3.53 -7.40 23.19
CA LYS A 599 -2.87 -8.62 23.64
C LYS A 599 -2.92 -9.68 22.54
N ASP A 600 -1.74 -10.22 22.23
CA ASP A 600 -1.62 -11.43 21.43
C ASP A 600 -2.30 -12.59 22.18
N SER A 601 -3.41 -13.07 21.63
CA SER A 601 -4.38 -13.87 22.39
C SER A 601 -3.91 -15.31 22.57
N TYR A 602 -4.05 -15.86 23.78
CA TYR A 602 -3.66 -17.23 24.10
C TYR A 602 -4.35 -18.26 23.16
N VAL A 603 -3.71 -19.41 22.98
CA VAL A 603 -4.24 -20.54 22.20
C VAL A 603 -4.50 -21.69 23.16
N GLU A 604 -5.77 -21.96 23.40
CA GLU A 604 -6.20 -23.13 24.15
C GLU A 604 -6.16 -24.36 23.25
N GLY A 605 -5.63 -25.47 23.78
CA GLY A 605 -5.46 -26.73 23.07
C GLY A 605 -4.11 -27.41 23.36
N PRO A 606 -3.91 -28.64 22.87
CA PRO A 606 -2.59 -29.28 22.91
C PRO A 606 -1.61 -28.59 21.96
N ALA A 607 -0.34 -28.51 22.35
CA ALA A 607 0.72 -27.99 21.51
C ALA A 607 0.87 -28.82 20.21
N LEU A 608 1.09 -28.15 19.08
CA LEU A 608 1.25 -28.80 17.78
C LEU A 608 2.52 -29.65 17.73
N SER A 609 2.40 -30.90 17.24
CA SER A 609 3.51 -31.86 17.18
C SER A 609 4.64 -31.39 16.26
N GLN A 610 5.85 -31.91 16.45
CA GLN A 610 7.02 -31.50 15.66
C GLN A 610 6.81 -31.67 14.14
N THR A 611 6.10 -32.73 13.72
CA THR A 611 5.71 -32.95 12.32
C THR A 611 4.75 -31.86 11.81
N MET A 612 3.81 -31.41 12.64
CA MET A 612 2.91 -30.29 12.31
C MET A 612 3.65 -28.95 12.25
N GLN A 613 4.67 -28.75 13.11
CA GLN A 613 5.54 -27.56 13.06
C GLN A 613 6.36 -27.49 11.78
N GLN A 614 6.92 -28.63 11.32
CA GLN A 614 7.75 -28.74 10.12
C GLN A 614 7.01 -28.32 8.84
N GLN A 615 5.68 -28.45 8.79
CA GLN A 615 4.87 -27.98 7.65
C GLN A 615 4.95 -26.46 7.45
N PHE A 616 5.37 -25.68 8.47
CA PHE A 616 5.59 -24.23 8.39
C PHE A 616 7.07 -23.83 8.26
N ALA A 617 7.93 -24.74 7.80
CA ALA A 617 9.28 -24.40 7.36
C ALA A 617 9.24 -23.34 6.24
N GLY A 618 10.25 -22.46 6.20
CA GLY A 618 10.30 -21.36 5.23
C GLY A 618 9.35 -20.18 5.50
N TRP A 619 8.46 -20.25 6.50
CA TRP A 619 7.57 -19.13 6.85
C TRP A 619 8.31 -17.89 7.35
N SER A 620 9.39 -18.06 8.11
CA SER A 620 10.14 -16.96 8.73
C SER A 620 10.91 -16.15 7.68
N TYR A 621 10.37 -15.00 7.29
CA TYR A 621 10.91 -14.07 6.32
C TYR A 621 11.42 -12.80 7.02
N ASN A 622 12.69 -12.83 7.39
CA ASN A 622 13.52 -11.62 7.57
C ASN A 622 14.31 -11.33 6.28
N ARG A 623 13.66 -11.48 5.10
CA ARG A 623 14.27 -11.53 3.75
C ARG A 623 15.70 -12.11 3.72
N PRO A 624 15.91 -13.40 4.05
CA PRO A 624 17.25 -13.96 4.24
C PRO A 624 18.21 -13.76 3.06
N VAL A 625 19.50 -13.68 3.39
CA VAL A 625 20.59 -13.46 2.44
C VAL A 625 20.68 -14.59 1.42
N ALA A 626 20.62 -14.25 0.13
CA ALA A 626 21.02 -15.16 -0.94
C ALA A 626 22.56 -15.24 -0.96
N GLY A 627 23.13 -16.22 -0.23
CA GLY A 627 24.58 -16.46 -0.25
C GLY A 627 25.22 -16.92 1.05
N LEU A 628 24.73 -17.99 1.70
CA LEU A 628 25.59 -18.93 2.43
C LEU A 628 24.86 -20.26 2.72
N GLY A 629 25.60 -21.37 2.65
CA GLY A 629 25.44 -22.57 3.48
C GLY A 629 24.05 -23.22 3.64
N ASP A 630 23.77 -24.17 2.75
CA ASP A 630 23.23 -25.52 3.07
C ASP A 630 21.95 -25.68 3.91
N ALA A 631 20.85 -26.02 3.23
CA ALA A 631 19.80 -26.92 3.72
C ALA A 631 19.08 -27.61 2.53
N GLY A 632 19.83 -28.00 1.49
CA GLY A 632 19.31 -28.53 0.23
C GLY A 632 19.78 -29.95 0.00
N GLY A 633 19.02 -30.93 0.49
CA GLY A 633 19.46 -32.33 0.57
C GLY A 633 19.77 -33.01 -0.77
N SER A 634 21.07 -33.16 -1.06
CA SER A 634 21.70 -34.20 -1.89
C SER A 634 20.89 -34.79 -3.06
N VAL A 635 21.20 -34.34 -4.28
CA VAL A 635 21.34 -35.24 -5.43
C VAL A 635 22.79 -35.17 -5.89
N ARG A 636 23.51 -36.30 -5.83
CA ARG A 636 24.86 -36.43 -6.42
C ARG A 636 24.74 -36.60 -7.93
N ASP A 637 25.56 -35.87 -8.68
CA ASP A 637 25.91 -36.26 -10.05
C ASP A 637 26.87 -37.46 -9.99
N PRO A 638 26.58 -38.60 -10.65
CA PRO A 638 27.44 -39.78 -10.63
C PRO A 638 28.62 -39.73 -11.64
N ALA A 639 28.82 -38.63 -12.38
CA ALA A 639 29.70 -38.61 -13.56
C ALA A 639 31.17 -38.18 -13.34
N PHE A 640 31.63 -37.87 -12.13
CA PHE A 640 33.02 -37.45 -11.86
C PHE A 640 33.64 -38.09 -10.61
N ASP A 641 33.97 -39.39 -10.69
CA ASP A 641 34.94 -40.04 -9.79
C ASP A 641 35.51 -41.33 -10.43
N ARG A 642 36.57 -41.20 -11.26
CA ARG A 642 37.39 -42.32 -11.79
C ARG A 642 38.85 -41.93 -12.14
N ILE A 643 39.54 -41.30 -11.19
CA ILE A 643 40.98 -41.51 -10.97
C ILE A 643 41.15 -41.51 -9.45
N GLN A 644 41.40 -42.64 -8.76
CA GLN A 644 41.82 -43.96 -9.25
C GLN A 644 41.09 -45.09 -8.47
#